data_AF-A0A949G1Z9-F1
#
_entry.id   AF-A0A949G1Z9-F1
#
_cell.length_a   1.000
_cell.length_b   1.000
_cell.length_c   1.000
_cell.angle_alpha   90.00
_cell.angle_beta   90.00
_cell.angle_gamma   90.00
#
_symmetry.space_group_name_H-M   'P 1'
#
loop_
_entity.id
_entity.type
_entity.pdbx_description
1 polymer ?
#
loop_
_entity_poly.entity_id
_entity_poly.type
_entity_poly.pdbx_seq_one_letter_code
_entity_poly.pdbx_strand_id
1 'polypeptide(L)'
;ASGSTRLTLNQVQIGNNLSATGTMTMADDSSAALTGYIAIGNAGSGTFAMSGRSRMTVQYDLNVADLGGSLGTMTMADRASATAGSVYLGKGDLSGGTLTITGGTLSQTNPAGEFIVGRDGNGTLNVSGSASVVASATTGILMGGGAFSQVAVLNLSGGKVEATRIYKGSGVAAALTFNSGTLRAAAGAASDFVSGLTSVSVLPGGAVIDSNGQSVTFGPAITDGGGGGLTKIGTGTLGLTGVNTYLGATSVQAGTLRIDGDSALATGAVTVASGATLAGSGTVGGTTTIASGATLSPGASPGTLAFTGGLNFNSGGNYNWQMLSATGTAGATSSWDLVTVGGTLAINSTSADPFRVNLWTLSAINPDVSGSAANFNSSQSYTWKIASAVGGISGFAANKFAIVTSATNGTGGFANSVGGGTFSIAQSGNDLNLVFTAGTPSVITINVASGTQTQTQAGYALLSGSTPVRKTGAGTLIVNQANTLTGSTTVEGGRLQLANGAALSSSRLVPVAGGTVTMSPALQTTVGGLAANAGGLTDVGNGMMTVAAGLPAADMLTALLAGRGDGSWNGTSGITSSAAATALSQSTPRTVGWLDNGDGSVTFGFAAPGDTNLDWSVDILDAANFLAGGKFDSGLPATWNEGDFGYDGVVDILDAADFLSTGLFDAGPYNPSSSAAGVAAVPEPSSLAVLGVAAAIAAAARRRFGRRG
;
A
#
# COMPACT_ATOMS: atom_id res chain seq x y z
N ALA A 1 -56.00 -18.06 28.33
CA ALA A 1 -55.27 -19.13 29.02
C ALA A 1 -54.42 -18.52 30.13
N SER A 2 -54.49 -19.06 31.34
CA SER A 2 -53.71 -18.62 32.52
C SER A 2 -53.18 -19.85 33.26
N GLY A 3 -52.18 -19.67 34.13
CA GLY A 3 -51.44 -20.79 34.74
C GLY A 3 -50.72 -21.70 33.73
N SER A 4 -50.42 -22.95 34.11
CA SER A 4 -49.71 -23.94 33.28
C SER A 4 -50.61 -24.62 32.23
N THR A 5 -51.24 -23.83 31.37
CA THR A 5 -52.15 -24.31 30.32
C THR A 5 -51.41 -24.52 28.98
N ARG A 6 -51.75 -25.57 28.22
CA ARG A 6 -51.24 -25.80 26.84
C ARG A 6 -52.39 -25.96 25.84
N LEU A 7 -52.36 -25.20 24.75
CA LEU A 7 -53.31 -25.27 23.64
C LEU A 7 -52.60 -25.67 22.33
N THR A 8 -53.20 -26.57 21.56
CA THR A 8 -52.80 -26.87 20.18
C THR A 8 -54.00 -26.57 19.27
N LEU A 9 -53.84 -25.63 18.35
CA LEU A 9 -54.93 -25.11 17.52
C LEU A 9 -54.48 -25.07 16.06
N ASN A 10 -55.44 -25.16 15.13
CA ASN A 10 -55.14 -24.89 13.73
C ASN A 10 -55.08 -23.37 13.51
N GLN A 11 -56.20 -22.68 13.72
CA GLN A 11 -56.32 -21.23 13.51
C GLN A 11 -56.98 -20.57 14.71
N VAL A 12 -56.64 -19.29 14.94
CA VAL A 12 -57.32 -18.44 15.93
C VAL A 12 -57.75 -17.15 15.24
N GLN A 13 -59.04 -16.81 15.33
CA GLN A 13 -59.60 -15.58 14.78
C GLN A 13 -60.29 -14.80 15.90
N ILE A 14 -59.82 -13.58 16.17
CA ILE A 14 -60.35 -12.69 17.19
C ILE A 14 -61.05 -11.53 16.47
N GLY A 15 -62.34 -11.33 16.72
CA GLY A 15 -63.14 -10.35 15.95
C GLY A 15 -63.38 -10.83 14.51
N ASN A 16 -63.99 -12.00 14.34
CA ASN A 16 -64.03 -12.70 13.05
C ASN A 16 -64.93 -12.06 11.98
N ASN A 17 -66.00 -11.37 12.39
CA ASN A 17 -67.00 -10.79 11.48
C ASN A 17 -66.98 -9.26 11.54
N LEU A 18 -67.54 -8.61 10.51
CA LEU A 18 -67.73 -7.16 10.49
C LEU A 18 -68.46 -6.70 11.77
N SER A 19 -67.95 -5.64 12.41
CA SER A 19 -68.44 -5.11 13.69
C SER A 19 -68.30 -6.03 14.92
N ALA A 20 -67.80 -7.27 14.77
CA ALA A 20 -67.56 -8.14 15.91
C ALA A 20 -66.35 -7.65 16.71
N THR A 21 -66.45 -7.66 18.04
CA THR A 21 -65.31 -7.40 18.93
C THR A 21 -64.90 -8.69 19.63
N GLY A 22 -63.61 -9.01 19.63
CA GLY A 22 -63.06 -10.16 20.33
C GLY A 22 -61.86 -9.79 21.20
N THR A 23 -61.67 -10.52 22.30
CA THR A 23 -60.52 -10.37 23.19
C THR A 23 -59.92 -11.73 23.54
N MET A 24 -58.60 -11.79 23.67
CA MET A 24 -57.88 -12.97 24.14
C MET A 24 -56.74 -12.54 25.08
N THR A 25 -56.47 -13.36 26.10
CA THR A 25 -55.34 -13.15 27.01
C THR A 25 -54.59 -14.46 27.24
N MET A 26 -53.26 -14.36 27.22
CA MET A 26 -52.32 -15.39 27.67
C MET A 26 -51.43 -14.81 28.78
N ALA A 27 -51.39 -15.47 29.93
CA ALA A 27 -50.64 -15.01 31.09
C ALA A 27 -49.88 -16.16 31.75
N ASP A 28 -49.06 -15.81 32.76
CA ASP A 28 -48.27 -16.75 33.57
C ASP A 28 -47.43 -17.69 32.70
N ASP A 29 -47.50 -19.01 32.89
CA ASP A 29 -46.74 -20.02 32.16
C ASP A 29 -47.52 -20.68 31.01
N SER A 30 -48.56 -20.01 30.50
CA SER A 30 -49.40 -20.58 29.44
C SER A 30 -48.66 -20.73 28.10
N SER A 31 -48.97 -21.79 27.36
CA SER A 31 -48.41 -22.05 26.03
C SER A 31 -49.47 -22.33 24.97
N ALA A 32 -49.27 -21.84 23.76
CA ALA A 32 -50.10 -22.11 22.59
C ALA A 32 -49.24 -22.42 21.37
N ALA A 33 -49.59 -23.49 20.64
CA ALA A 33 -48.96 -23.85 19.38
C ALA A 33 -50.04 -23.89 18.29
N LEU A 34 -49.86 -23.05 17.27
CA LEU A 34 -50.76 -22.92 16.14
C LEU A 34 -50.08 -23.47 14.89
N THR A 35 -50.69 -24.49 14.28
CA THR A 35 -50.21 -25.06 13.01
C THR A 35 -50.60 -24.22 11.80
N GLY A 36 -51.55 -23.30 11.96
CA GLY A 36 -51.99 -22.33 10.96
C GLY A 36 -51.57 -20.91 11.33
N TYR A 37 -52.53 -19.99 11.25
CA TYR A 37 -52.35 -18.56 11.50
C TYR A 37 -53.18 -18.08 12.70
N ILE A 38 -52.86 -16.89 13.18
CA ILE A 38 -53.70 -16.12 14.09
C ILE A 38 -54.05 -14.77 13.46
N ALA A 39 -55.32 -14.40 13.52
CA ALA A 39 -55.83 -13.11 13.07
C ALA A 39 -56.45 -12.35 14.25
N ILE A 40 -55.80 -11.25 14.64
CA ILE A 40 -56.21 -10.37 15.74
C ILE A 40 -56.91 -9.17 15.09
N GLY A 41 -58.23 -9.18 15.09
CA GLY A 41 -59.03 -8.31 14.22
C GLY A 41 -59.04 -8.90 12.81
N ASN A 42 -59.81 -9.97 12.60
CA ASN A 42 -59.88 -10.59 11.27
C ASN A 42 -60.70 -9.71 10.31
N ALA A 43 -62.01 -9.59 10.50
CA ALA A 43 -62.88 -8.65 9.78
C ALA A 43 -63.49 -7.56 10.69
N GLY A 44 -63.44 -7.77 12.01
CA GLY A 44 -63.92 -6.84 13.03
C GLY A 44 -62.77 -6.27 13.85
N SER A 45 -63.02 -6.06 15.15
CA SER A 45 -62.03 -5.58 16.11
C SER A 45 -61.53 -6.72 17.01
N GLY A 46 -60.21 -6.86 17.15
CA GLY A 46 -59.61 -7.89 18.01
C GLY A 46 -58.52 -7.33 18.92
N THR A 47 -58.47 -7.85 20.15
CA THR A 47 -57.39 -7.56 21.11
C THR A 47 -56.77 -8.83 21.63
N PHE A 48 -55.44 -8.90 21.64
CA PHE A 48 -54.69 -10.03 22.21
C PHE A 48 -53.58 -9.55 23.14
N ALA A 49 -53.59 -10.01 24.40
CA ALA A 49 -52.57 -9.68 25.38
C ALA A 49 -51.77 -10.90 25.83
N MET A 50 -50.44 -10.78 25.84
CA MET A 50 -49.51 -11.78 26.38
C MET A 50 -48.67 -11.18 27.53
N SER A 51 -48.57 -11.90 28.65
CA SER A 51 -47.82 -11.48 29.85
C SER A 51 -47.18 -12.68 30.57
N GLY A 52 -46.43 -12.44 31.65
CA GLY A 52 -45.74 -13.47 32.42
C GLY A 52 -44.61 -14.14 31.65
N ARG A 53 -44.60 -15.47 31.61
CA ARG A 53 -43.69 -16.33 30.83
C ARG A 53 -44.44 -17.06 29.71
N SER A 54 -45.56 -16.50 29.25
CA SER A 54 -46.42 -17.14 28.26
C SER A 54 -45.71 -17.29 26.91
N ARG A 55 -46.03 -18.37 26.18
CA ARG A 55 -45.36 -18.73 24.92
C ARG A 55 -46.36 -19.02 23.82
N MET A 56 -46.21 -18.38 22.67
CA MET A 56 -47.00 -18.67 21.46
C MET A 56 -46.08 -19.01 20.30
N THR A 57 -46.39 -20.09 19.58
CA THR A 57 -45.74 -20.41 18.30
C THR A 57 -46.81 -20.48 17.22
N VAL A 58 -46.60 -19.74 16.14
CA VAL A 58 -47.47 -19.68 14.97
C VAL A 58 -46.65 -20.15 13.77
N GLN A 59 -47.09 -21.20 13.08
CA GLN A 59 -46.34 -21.74 11.95
C GLN A 59 -46.40 -20.82 10.72
N TYR A 60 -47.53 -20.16 10.50
CA TYR A 60 -47.75 -19.24 9.38
C TYR A 60 -47.84 -17.79 9.88
N ASP A 61 -48.96 -17.13 9.62
CA ASP A 61 -49.10 -15.69 9.79
C ASP A 61 -49.57 -15.31 11.21
N LEU A 62 -48.89 -14.34 11.80
CA LEU A 62 -49.41 -13.51 12.88
C LEU A 62 -49.94 -12.21 12.26
N ASN A 63 -51.26 -12.13 12.08
CA ASN A 63 -51.94 -10.95 11.55
C ASN A 63 -52.51 -10.10 12.70
N VAL A 64 -52.07 -8.85 12.79
CA VAL A 64 -52.69 -7.82 13.63
C VAL A 64 -53.43 -6.87 12.68
N ALA A 65 -54.74 -7.02 12.61
CA ALA A 65 -55.62 -6.53 11.55
C ALA A 65 -55.37 -7.22 10.19
N ASP A 66 -56.25 -8.15 9.80
CA ASP A 66 -56.07 -9.02 8.62
C ASP A 66 -56.82 -8.49 7.38
N LEU A 67 -58.15 -8.43 7.43
CA LEU A 67 -59.00 -8.05 6.29
C LEU A 67 -59.32 -6.55 6.28
N GLY A 68 -59.97 -6.11 5.20
CA GLY A 68 -60.33 -4.72 4.98
C GLY A 68 -61.15 -4.11 6.12
N GLY A 69 -60.79 -2.90 6.55
CA GLY A 69 -61.45 -2.14 7.62
C GLY A 69 -61.33 -2.73 9.04
N SER A 70 -60.58 -3.82 9.22
CA SER A 70 -60.40 -4.47 10.52
C SER A 70 -59.49 -3.67 11.46
N LEU A 71 -59.66 -3.86 12.78
CA LEU A 71 -58.82 -3.25 13.81
C LEU A 71 -58.21 -4.33 14.69
N GLY A 72 -56.89 -4.32 14.83
CA GLY A 72 -56.14 -5.30 15.58
C GLY A 72 -55.23 -4.63 16.60
N THR A 73 -55.27 -5.09 17.84
CA THR A 73 -54.31 -4.68 18.88
C THR A 73 -53.69 -5.90 19.54
N MET A 74 -52.37 -5.96 19.56
CA MET A 74 -51.61 -6.95 20.31
C MET A 74 -50.68 -6.28 21.32
N THR A 75 -50.66 -6.78 22.55
CA THR A 75 -49.74 -6.32 23.59
C THR A 75 -48.91 -7.46 24.16
N MET A 76 -47.62 -7.25 24.34
CA MET A 76 -46.68 -8.20 24.95
C MET A 76 -45.89 -7.52 26.08
N ALA A 77 -45.80 -8.20 27.22
CA ALA A 77 -45.10 -7.71 28.42
C ALA A 77 -44.30 -8.82 29.12
N ASP A 78 -43.55 -8.43 30.15
CA ASP A 78 -42.75 -9.30 31.02
C ASP A 78 -41.72 -10.15 30.25
N ARG A 79 -41.82 -11.48 30.32
CA ARG A 79 -40.98 -12.45 29.62
C ARG A 79 -41.79 -13.27 28.62
N ALA A 80 -42.91 -12.74 28.13
CA ALA A 80 -43.72 -13.41 27.12
C ALA A 80 -42.91 -13.62 25.83
N SER A 81 -43.16 -14.73 25.12
CA SER A 81 -42.47 -15.05 23.88
C SER A 81 -43.46 -15.45 22.79
N ALA A 82 -43.34 -14.85 21.60
CA ALA A 82 -44.10 -15.22 20.43
C ALA A 82 -43.16 -15.51 19.26
N THR A 83 -43.43 -16.58 18.51
CA THR A 83 -42.77 -16.88 17.23
C THR A 83 -43.80 -16.98 16.12
N ALA A 84 -43.50 -16.46 14.94
CA ALA A 84 -44.38 -16.54 13.77
C ALA A 84 -43.59 -16.81 12.48
N GLY A 85 -44.21 -17.51 11.53
CA GLY A 85 -43.68 -17.65 10.17
C GLY A 85 -43.60 -16.30 9.47
N SER A 86 -44.69 -15.54 9.49
CA SER A 86 -44.75 -14.16 8.99
C SER A 86 -45.48 -13.27 9.98
N VAL A 87 -45.22 -11.97 9.95
CA VAL A 87 -45.85 -10.96 10.82
C VAL A 87 -46.40 -9.84 9.96
N TYR A 88 -47.67 -9.50 10.15
CA TYR A 88 -48.33 -8.40 9.45
C TYR A 88 -49.06 -7.51 10.45
N LEU A 89 -48.80 -6.20 10.38
CA LEU A 89 -49.53 -5.18 11.13
C LEU A 89 -50.28 -4.31 10.13
N GLY A 90 -51.61 -4.36 10.10
CA GLY A 90 -52.42 -3.63 9.11
C GLY A 90 -52.31 -4.25 7.72
N LYS A 91 -52.77 -5.50 7.57
CA LYS A 91 -52.60 -6.26 6.33
C LYS A 91 -53.56 -5.81 5.23
N GLY A 92 -54.86 -5.77 5.50
CA GLY A 92 -55.91 -5.39 4.55
C GLY A 92 -56.07 -3.88 4.37
N ASP A 93 -56.80 -3.48 3.33
CA ASP A 93 -57.11 -2.08 3.03
C ASP A 93 -57.88 -1.39 4.16
N LEU A 94 -57.56 -0.13 4.46
CA LEU A 94 -58.18 0.64 5.55
C LEU A 94 -58.10 -0.03 6.96
N SER A 95 -57.34 -1.11 7.10
CA SER A 95 -57.17 -1.80 8.38
C SER A 95 -56.20 -1.04 9.30
N GLY A 96 -56.28 -1.29 10.61
CA GLY A 96 -55.43 -0.66 11.62
C GLY A 96 -54.84 -1.68 12.58
N GLY A 97 -53.57 -2.04 12.37
CA GLY A 97 -52.85 -3.01 13.20
C GLY A 97 -51.84 -2.35 14.13
N THR A 98 -52.02 -2.52 15.45
CA THR A 98 -51.07 -2.01 16.45
C THR A 98 -50.50 -3.15 17.29
N LEU A 99 -49.17 -3.29 17.28
CA LEU A 99 -48.44 -4.18 18.18
C LEU A 99 -47.60 -3.35 19.14
N THR A 100 -47.79 -3.56 20.44
CA THR A 100 -46.98 -2.93 21.49
C THR A 100 -46.27 -3.99 22.33
N ILE A 101 -44.95 -3.93 22.37
CA ILE A 101 -44.11 -4.81 23.19
C ILE A 101 -43.27 -4.00 24.17
N THR A 102 -43.43 -4.29 25.45
CA THR A 102 -42.74 -3.60 26.57
C THR A 102 -41.72 -4.51 27.27
N GLY A 103 -41.88 -5.83 27.10
CA GLY A 103 -40.99 -6.88 27.58
C GLY A 103 -41.20 -8.15 26.77
N GLY A 104 -40.27 -9.09 26.87
CA GLY A 104 -40.33 -10.37 26.14
C GLY A 104 -39.81 -10.30 24.72
N THR A 105 -40.09 -11.34 23.93
CA THR A 105 -39.54 -11.51 22.58
C THR A 105 -40.61 -11.85 21.54
N LEU A 106 -40.67 -11.11 20.44
CA LEU A 106 -41.33 -11.53 19.20
C LEU A 106 -40.27 -11.90 18.16
N SER A 107 -40.33 -13.11 17.62
CA SER A 107 -39.43 -13.56 16.56
C SER A 107 -40.21 -14.01 15.33
N GLN A 108 -40.00 -13.33 14.21
CA GLN A 108 -40.39 -13.82 12.91
C GLN A 108 -39.29 -14.77 12.42
N THR A 109 -39.62 -16.05 12.22
CA THR A 109 -38.63 -17.14 12.15
C THR A 109 -38.42 -17.72 10.76
N ASN A 110 -39.27 -17.43 9.77
CA ASN A 110 -39.13 -17.96 8.41
C ASN A 110 -38.35 -16.98 7.52
N PRO A 111 -37.12 -17.27 7.07
CA PRO A 111 -36.37 -16.34 6.22
C PRO A 111 -37.04 -16.01 4.88
N ALA A 112 -37.91 -16.89 4.39
CA ALA A 112 -38.74 -16.68 3.19
C ALA A 112 -40.13 -16.07 3.50
N GLY A 113 -40.44 -15.85 4.77
CA GLY A 113 -41.65 -15.16 5.22
C GLY A 113 -41.51 -13.64 5.14
N GLU A 114 -42.54 -12.95 5.61
CA GLU A 114 -42.60 -11.48 5.57
C GLU A 114 -42.70 -10.89 6.99
N PHE A 115 -42.08 -9.73 7.20
CA PHE A 115 -42.37 -8.85 8.33
C PHE A 115 -42.82 -7.51 7.76
N ILE A 116 -44.12 -7.20 7.84
CA ILE A 116 -44.69 -5.99 7.25
C ILE A 116 -45.39 -5.15 8.30
N VAL A 117 -45.01 -3.87 8.34
CA VAL A 117 -45.71 -2.82 9.09
C VAL A 117 -46.46 -1.95 8.08
N GLY A 118 -47.78 -2.11 8.03
CA GLY A 118 -48.69 -1.48 7.09
C GLY A 118 -48.53 -2.08 5.69
N ARG A 119 -49.22 -3.20 5.40
CA ARG A 119 -49.22 -3.78 4.04
C ARG A 119 -50.13 -2.95 3.15
N ASP A 120 -51.44 -3.06 3.30
CA ASP A 120 -52.44 -2.24 2.59
C ASP A 120 -53.20 -1.30 3.53
N GLY A 121 -53.08 -1.50 4.85
CA GLY A 121 -53.62 -0.66 5.92
C GLY A 121 -52.54 -0.01 6.77
N ASN A 122 -52.96 0.67 7.83
CA ASN A 122 -52.06 1.32 8.77
C ASN A 122 -51.44 0.30 9.75
N GLY A 123 -50.13 0.36 9.92
CA GLY A 123 -49.38 -0.51 10.83
C GLY A 123 -48.58 0.30 11.83
N THR A 124 -48.62 -0.11 13.10
CA THR A 124 -47.80 0.49 14.17
C THR A 124 -47.13 -0.59 14.99
N LEU A 125 -45.80 -0.52 15.09
CA LEU A 125 -44.98 -1.33 15.98
C LEU A 125 -44.35 -0.43 17.05
N ASN A 126 -44.72 -0.62 18.31
CA ASN A 126 -44.13 0.05 19.46
C ASN A 126 -43.26 -0.94 20.24
N VAL A 127 -41.98 -0.62 20.37
CA VAL A 127 -41.00 -1.40 21.14
C VAL A 127 -40.44 -0.51 22.25
N SER A 128 -40.47 -1.00 23.47
CA SER A 128 -40.02 -0.24 24.65
C SER A 128 -39.53 -1.16 25.76
N GLY A 129 -39.04 -0.58 26.86
CA GLY A 129 -38.58 -1.34 28.02
C GLY A 129 -37.45 -2.31 27.65
N SER A 130 -37.61 -3.58 27.99
CA SER A 130 -36.62 -4.64 27.69
C SER A 130 -37.04 -5.55 26.54
N ALA A 131 -38.00 -5.13 25.72
CA ALA A 131 -38.53 -5.91 24.60
C ALA A 131 -37.47 -6.24 23.55
N SER A 132 -37.61 -7.39 22.88
CA SER A 132 -36.83 -7.76 21.70
C SER A 132 -37.74 -8.18 20.55
N VAL A 133 -37.55 -7.60 19.37
CA VAL A 133 -38.19 -8.03 18.12
C VAL A 133 -37.10 -8.48 17.16
N VAL A 134 -37.27 -9.66 16.56
CA VAL A 134 -36.35 -10.22 15.58
C VAL A 134 -37.11 -10.46 14.27
N ALA A 135 -36.68 -9.81 13.20
CA ALA A 135 -37.17 -9.99 11.84
C ALA A 135 -36.13 -10.77 11.03
N SER A 136 -36.31 -12.09 10.92
CA SER A 136 -35.38 -13.00 10.23
C SER A 136 -35.63 -13.07 8.71
N ALA A 137 -36.69 -12.42 8.21
CA ALA A 137 -37.01 -12.33 6.80
C ALA A 137 -35.81 -11.79 6.03
N THR A 138 -35.48 -12.43 4.91
CA THR A 138 -34.34 -12.01 4.07
C THR A 138 -34.56 -10.61 3.49
N THR A 139 -35.82 -10.24 3.27
CA THR A 139 -36.23 -8.90 2.82
C THR A 139 -36.17 -7.84 3.93
N GLY A 140 -36.21 -8.25 5.20
CA GLY A 140 -36.26 -7.37 6.35
C GLY A 140 -37.68 -6.93 6.73
N ILE A 141 -37.78 -5.74 7.33
CA ILE A 141 -39.05 -5.11 7.69
C ILE A 141 -39.47 -4.16 6.56
N LEU A 142 -40.58 -4.49 5.90
CA LEU A 142 -41.23 -3.60 4.94
C LEU A 142 -42.17 -2.64 5.68
N MET A 143 -41.99 -1.34 5.47
CA MET A 143 -42.84 -0.29 6.02
C MET A 143 -43.66 0.36 4.91
N GLY A 144 -44.98 0.15 4.90
CA GLY A 144 -45.88 0.70 3.88
C GLY A 144 -45.77 -0.03 2.54
N GLY A 145 -46.38 -1.20 2.40
CA GLY A 145 -46.22 -2.09 1.24
C GLY A 145 -46.97 -1.66 -0.03
N GLY A 146 -48.31 -1.73 -0.01
CA GLY A 146 -49.22 -1.48 -1.13
C GLY A 146 -49.38 -0.02 -1.52
N ALA A 147 -50.07 0.26 -2.64
CA ALA A 147 -50.19 1.59 -3.25
C ALA A 147 -51.34 2.45 -2.69
N PHE A 148 -51.76 2.24 -1.44
CA PHE A 148 -52.88 2.95 -0.81
C PHE A 148 -52.40 4.19 -0.01
N SER A 149 -53.30 4.83 0.75
CA SER A 149 -52.95 5.97 1.61
C SER A 149 -52.49 5.55 3.02
N GLN A 150 -51.71 4.47 3.13
CA GLN A 150 -51.35 3.91 4.43
C GLN A 150 -50.11 4.55 5.08
N VAL A 151 -50.10 4.49 6.42
CA VAL A 151 -49.03 4.96 7.30
C VAL A 151 -48.44 3.77 8.07
N ALA A 152 -47.10 3.63 8.01
CA ALA A 152 -46.34 2.67 8.77
C ALA A 152 -45.49 3.38 9.83
N VAL A 153 -45.60 2.96 11.09
CA VAL A 153 -44.89 3.57 12.21
C VAL A 153 -44.11 2.49 12.98
N LEU A 154 -42.83 2.77 13.22
CA LEU A 154 -41.98 2.02 14.13
C LEU A 154 -41.45 2.96 15.21
N ASN A 155 -41.81 2.71 16.46
CA ASN A 155 -41.34 3.47 17.62
C ASN A 155 -40.43 2.61 18.48
N LEU A 156 -39.23 3.11 18.75
CA LEU A 156 -38.19 2.48 19.56
C LEU A 156 -37.93 3.30 20.82
N SER A 157 -38.81 3.17 21.82
CA SER A 157 -38.75 3.88 23.10
C SER A 157 -38.08 3.05 24.21
N GLY A 158 -36.95 2.41 23.86
CA GLY A 158 -36.33 1.30 24.59
C GLY A 158 -36.37 0.01 23.77
N GLY A 159 -35.99 -1.11 24.39
CA GLY A 159 -35.94 -2.42 23.75
C GLY A 159 -35.00 -2.49 22.54
N LYS A 160 -35.14 -3.57 21.77
CA LYS A 160 -34.33 -3.87 20.59
C LYS A 160 -35.20 -4.34 19.42
N VAL A 161 -34.94 -3.83 18.22
CA VAL A 161 -35.36 -4.43 16.94
C VAL A 161 -34.12 -4.89 16.20
N GLU A 162 -34.10 -6.16 15.80
CA GLU A 162 -33.05 -6.75 14.98
C GLU A 162 -33.62 -7.16 13.63
N ALA A 163 -33.02 -6.68 12.53
CA ALA A 163 -33.53 -6.91 11.18
C ALA A 163 -32.38 -6.99 10.16
N THR A 164 -32.64 -7.63 9.01
CA THR A 164 -31.72 -7.63 7.85
C THR A 164 -31.80 -6.33 7.05
N ARG A 165 -32.95 -5.66 7.07
CA ARG A 165 -33.23 -4.37 6.41
C ARG A 165 -34.48 -3.73 7.02
N ILE A 166 -34.62 -2.42 6.91
CA ILE A 166 -35.85 -1.65 7.18
C ILE A 166 -36.03 -0.68 6.03
N TYR A 167 -37.10 -0.84 5.25
CA TYR A 167 -37.26 -0.04 4.05
C TYR A 167 -38.72 0.29 3.78
N LYS A 168 -38.92 1.42 3.10
CA LYS A 168 -40.25 1.85 2.67
C LYS A 168 -40.67 1.12 1.38
N GLY A 169 -41.92 0.68 1.33
CA GLY A 169 -42.56 0.22 0.09
C GLY A 169 -43.28 1.34 -0.67
N SER A 170 -44.42 1.03 -1.28
CA SER A 170 -45.20 1.98 -2.09
C SER A 170 -46.16 2.86 -1.27
N GLY A 171 -46.22 2.69 0.06
CA GLY A 171 -47.11 3.45 0.92
C GLY A 171 -46.76 4.94 1.01
N VAL A 172 -47.67 5.75 1.56
CA VAL A 172 -47.49 7.21 1.63
C VAL A 172 -46.43 7.59 2.67
N ALA A 173 -46.48 7.00 3.86
CA ALA A 173 -45.59 7.36 4.97
C ALA A 173 -45.01 6.14 5.67
N ALA A 174 -43.70 6.18 5.91
CA ALA A 174 -43.00 5.27 6.82
C ALA A 174 -42.15 6.09 7.79
N ALA A 175 -42.46 6.00 9.08
CA ALA A 175 -41.84 6.79 10.14
C ALA A 175 -41.14 5.89 11.16
N LEU A 176 -39.88 6.21 11.47
CA LEU A 176 -39.09 5.57 12.52
C LEU A 176 -38.74 6.60 13.59
N THR A 177 -39.06 6.32 14.85
CA THR A 177 -38.78 7.21 15.98
C THR A 177 -37.94 6.51 17.02
N PHE A 178 -36.87 7.14 17.48
CA PHE A 178 -36.04 6.65 18.58
C PHE A 178 -36.23 7.47 19.85
N ASN A 179 -36.31 6.77 20.99
CA ASN A 179 -36.29 7.32 22.33
C ASN A 179 -35.66 6.30 23.29
N SER A 180 -34.34 6.09 23.15
CA SER A 180 -33.51 5.10 23.86
C SER A 180 -33.61 3.64 23.40
N GLY A 181 -34.27 3.34 22.28
CA GLY A 181 -34.30 1.99 21.71
C GLY A 181 -33.13 1.66 20.78
N THR A 182 -32.81 0.37 20.68
CA THR A 182 -31.73 -0.15 19.85
C THR A 182 -32.26 -0.71 18.53
N LEU A 183 -31.75 -0.19 17.42
CA LEU A 183 -31.86 -0.84 16.11
C LEU A 183 -30.58 -1.61 15.81
N ARG A 184 -30.68 -2.92 15.58
CA ARG A 184 -29.54 -3.81 15.35
C ARG A 184 -29.58 -4.45 13.97
N ALA A 185 -28.46 -4.42 13.27
CA ALA A 185 -28.30 -5.16 12.02
C ALA A 185 -28.17 -6.67 12.31
N ALA A 186 -28.95 -7.48 11.60
CA ALA A 186 -28.87 -8.94 11.68
C ALA A 186 -27.68 -9.50 10.88
N ALA A 187 -27.38 -10.79 11.08
CA ALA A 187 -26.48 -11.52 10.19
C ALA A 187 -27.01 -11.45 8.75
N GLY A 188 -26.14 -11.16 7.77
CA GLY A 188 -26.54 -10.99 6.36
C GLY A 188 -27.36 -9.73 6.08
N ALA A 189 -27.33 -8.70 6.96
CA ALA A 189 -28.01 -7.44 6.72
C ALA A 189 -27.61 -6.82 5.36
N ALA A 190 -28.59 -6.24 4.67
CA ALA A 190 -28.40 -5.55 3.42
C ALA A 190 -27.49 -4.32 3.62
N SER A 191 -26.68 -4.00 2.61
CA SER A 191 -25.79 -2.83 2.66
C SER A 191 -26.58 -1.53 2.80
N ASP A 192 -27.81 -1.46 2.30
CA ASP A 192 -28.76 -0.36 2.47
C ASP A 192 -29.75 -0.63 3.62
N PHE A 193 -29.20 -0.97 4.79
CA PHE A 193 -29.94 -1.42 5.97
C PHE A 193 -31.16 -0.58 6.32
N VAL A 194 -31.10 0.75 6.23
CA VAL A 194 -32.29 1.61 6.34
C VAL A 194 -32.42 2.48 5.11
N SER A 195 -33.53 2.39 4.38
CA SER A 195 -33.71 3.10 3.10
C SER A 195 -35.15 3.54 2.84
N GLY A 196 -35.29 4.68 2.14
CA GLY A 196 -36.58 5.19 1.62
C GLY A 196 -37.60 5.67 2.66
N LEU A 197 -37.32 5.60 3.96
CA LEU A 197 -38.25 6.04 5.01
C LEU A 197 -38.58 7.54 4.85
N THR A 198 -39.83 7.89 5.08
CA THR A 198 -40.32 9.28 4.94
C THR A 198 -39.77 10.18 6.04
N SER A 199 -39.60 9.64 7.25
CA SER A 199 -39.04 10.39 8.38
C SER A 199 -38.34 9.46 9.36
N VAL A 200 -37.21 9.92 9.88
CA VAL A 200 -36.51 9.30 11.00
C VAL A 200 -36.21 10.38 12.02
N SER A 201 -36.71 10.24 13.25
CA SER A 201 -36.53 11.26 14.30
C SER A 201 -35.94 10.70 15.59
N VAL A 202 -35.19 11.53 16.30
CA VAL A 202 -34.64 11.21 17.63
C VAL A 202 -35.25 12.12 18.69
N LEU A 203 -35.97 11.52 19.63
CA LEU A 203 -36.53 12.16 20.84
C LEU A 203 -35.44 12.25 21.93
N PRO A 204 -35.69 12.88 23.11
CA PRO A 204 -34.65 13.11 24.13
C PRO A 204 -33.83 11.88 24.53
N GLY A 205 -34.40 10.67 24.46
CA GLY A 205 -33.71 9.42 24.76
C GLY A 205 -32.68 8.97 23.73
N GLY A 206 -32.63 9.59 22.54
CA GLY A 206 -31.67 9.31 21.48
C GLY A 206 -31.86 7.99 20.73
N ALA A 207 -31.06 7.77 19.70
CA ALA A 207 -30.97 6.52 18.94
C ALA A 207 -29.76 5.69 19.38
N VAL A 208 -29.94 4.37 19.46
CA VAL A 208 -28.84 3.41 19.53
C VAL A 208 -28.86 2.56 18.27
N ILE A 209 -27.78 2.59 17.49
CA ILE A 209 -27.63 1.78 16.28
C ILE A 209 -26.46 0.82 16.48
N ASP A 210 -26.78 -0.47 16.47
CA ASP A 210 -25.83 -1.58 16.60
C ASP A 210 -25.54 -2.18 15.22
N SER A 211 -24.34 -1.94 14.70
CA SER A 211 -23.93 -2.56 13.44
C SER A 211 -23.68 -4.05 13.55
N ASN A 212 -23.50 -4.59 14.77
CA ASN A 212 -23.37 -6.03 15.02
C ASN A 212 -22.33 -6.75 14.12
N GLY A 213 -21.20 -6.08 13.84
CA GLY A 213 -20.15 -6.59 12.96
C GLY A 213 -20.39 -6.38 11.46
N GLN A 214 -21.55 -5.85 11.08
CA GLN A 214 -21.95 -5.65 9.69
C GLN A 214 -21.53 -4.29 9.15
N SER A 215 -21.30 -4.21 7.84
CA SER A 215 -21.10 -2.96 7.13
C SER A 215 -22.39 -2.55 6.44
N VAL A 216 -23.08 -1.57 7.03
CA VAL A 216 -24.42 -1.14 6.64
C VAL A 216 -24.50 0.37 6.46
N THR A 217 -25.46 0.83 5.67
CA THR A 217 -25.76 2.25 5.47
C THR A 217 -27.16 2.60 5.97
N PHE A 218 -27.28 3.82 6.47
CA PHE A 218 -28.50 4.45 6.92
C PHE A 218 -28.75 5.65 6.01
N GLY A 219 -29.65 5.46 5.06
CA GLY A 219 -29.93 6.40 3.98
C GLY A 219 -30.71 7.65 4.41
N PRO A 220 -31.84 7.50 5.12
CA PRO A 220 -32.66 8.65 5.50
C PRO A 220 -31.94 9.62 6.43
N ALA A 221 -32.29 10.90 6.32
CA ALA A 221 -31.93 11.92 7.29
C ALA A 221 -32.46 11.57 8.69
N ILE A 222 -31.59 11.63 9.70
CA ILE A 222 -31.98 11.59 11.11
C ILE A 222 -32.24 13.03 11.56
N THR A 223 -33.49 13.34 11.89
CA THR A 223 -33.92 14.69 12.26
C THR A 223 -34.11 14.85 13.76
N ASP A 224 -34.00 16.09 14.22
CA ASP A 224 -34.30 16.41 15.60
C ASP A 224 -35.79 16.22 15.91
N GLY A 225 -36.09 15.44 16.95
CA GLY A 225 -37.44 15.26 17.50
C GLY A 225 -37.54 15.74 18.95
N GLY A 226 -36.51 16.38 19.51
CA GLY A 226 -36.52 16.88 20.88
C GLY A 226 -35.18 16.87 21.60
N GLY A 227 -34.06 17.01 20.89
CA GLY A 227 -32.70 17.06 21.45
C GLY A 227 -32.00 15.71 21.58
N GLY A 228 -32.51 14.66 20.92
CA GLY A 228 -31.92 13.32 20.92
C GLY A 228 -30.59 13.25 20.17
N GLY A 229 -29.70 12.36 20.61
CA GLY A 229 -28.41 12.08 19.97
C GLY A 229 -28.34 10.72 19.28
N LEU A 230 -27.14 10.37 18.79
CA LEU A 230 -26.84 9.08 18.15
C LEU A 230 -25.76 8.34 18.94
N THR A 231 -26.04 7.09 19.28
CA THR A 231 -25.04 6.16 19.83
C THR A 231 -24.79 5.02 18.85
N LYS A 232 -23.56 4.94 18.34
CA LYS A 232 -23.10 3.86 17.46
C LYS A 232 -22.37 2.80 18.29
N ILE A 233 -22.87 1.56 18.25
CA ILE A 233 -22.25 0.37 18.84
C ILE A 233 -22.04 -0.72 17.78
N GLY A 234 -21.46 -1.85 18.18
CA GLY A 234 -21.13 -2.96 17.29
C GLY A 234 -19.84 -2.71 16.49
N THR A 235 -19.11 -3.78 16.19
CA THR A 235 -17.76 -3.70 15.58
C THR A 235 -17.76 -3.39 14.09
N GLY A 236 -18.91 -3.44 13.42
CA GLY A 236 -19.05 -3.17 11.99
C GLY A 236 -19.16 -1.68 11.65
N THR A 237 -19.34 -1.39 10.37
CA THR A 237 -19.47 -0.01 9.86
C THR A 237 -20.93 0.42 9.78
N LEU A 238 -21.24 1.62 10.30
CA LEU A 238 -22.48 2.34 10.01
C LEU A 238 -22.15 3.55 9.13
N GLY A 239 -22.63 3.57 7.90
CA GLY A 239 -22.54 4.71 6.98
C GLY A 239 -23.77 5.60 7.08
N LEU A 240 -23.61 6.90 7.34
CA LEU A 240 -24.69 7.89 7.25
C LEU A 240 -24.55 8.67 5.94
N THR A 241 -25.56 8.58 5.07
CA THR A 241 -25.54 9.24 3.76
C THR A 241 -26.57 10.35 3.63
N GLY A 242 -27.59 10.37 4.50
CA GLY A 242 -28.60 11.43 4.56
C GLY A 242 -28.10 12.74 5.17
N VAL A 243 -28.92 13.78 5.06
CA VAL A 243 -28.66 15.09 5.67
C VAL A 243 -29.14 15.09 7.12
N ASN A 244 -28.24 14.92 8.08
CA ASN A 244 -28.62 14.76 9.49
C ASN A 244 -28.71 16.11 10.21
N THR A 245 -29.75 16.28 11.03
CA THR A 245 -30.10 17.56 11.69
C THR A 245 -30.39 17.41 13.19
N TYR A 246 -30.18 16.23 13.78
CA TYR A 246 -30.35 16.01 15.22
C TYR A 246 -29.36 16.82 16.05
N LEU A 247 -29.80 17.33 17.20
CA LEU A 247 -28.98 18.26 18.00
C LEU A 247 -28.27 17.60 19.19
N GLY A 248 -28.67 16.39 19.59
CA GLY A 248 -28.01 15.68 20.67
C GLY A 248 -26.65 15.12 20.26
N ALA A 249 -25.87 14.68 21.26
CA ALA A 249 -24.50 14.21 21.07
C ALA A 249 -24.41 12.93 20.21
N THR A 250 -23.29 12.80 19.49
CA THR A 250 -22.91 11.56 18.79
C THR A 250 -21.82 10.83 19.55
N SER A 251 -22.09 9.59 19.95
CA SER A 251 -21.13 8.71 20.64
C SER A 251 -20.79 7.51 19.76
N VAL A 252 -19.56 7.43 19.26
CA VAL A 252 -19.04 6.26 18.54
C VAL A 252 -18.29 5.37 19.52
N GLN A 253 -18.94 4.29 19.98
CA GLN A 253 -18.40 3.43 21.04
C GLN A 253 -17.62 2.23 20.49
N ALA A 254 -17.96 1.76 19.28
CA ALA A 254 -17.29 0.63 18.65
C ALA A 254 -17.45 0.66 17.12
N GLY A 255 -16.52 0.00 16.43
CA GLY A 255 -16.49 -0.12 14.98
C GLY A 255 -16.32 1.24 14.29
N THR A 256 -16.87 1.36 13.08
CA THR A 256 -16.73 2.58 12.28
C THR A 256 -18.06 3.31 12.16
N LEU A 257 -18.07 4.61 12.46
CA LEU A 257 -19.08 5.53 11.96
C LEU A 257 -18.51 6.23 10.73
N ARG A 258 -19.10 6.00 9.57
CA ARG A 258 -18.70 6.62 8.30
C ARG A 258 -19.72 7.69 7.94
N ILE A 259 -19.29 8.94 7.82
CA ILE A 259 -20.13 10.08 7.44
C ILE A 259 -19.83 10.40 5.97
N ASP A 260 -20.76 10.09 5.08
CA ASP A 260 -20.66 10.47 3.66
C ASP A 260 -21.67 11.55 3.28
N GLY A 261 -22.75 11.70 4.07
CA GLY A 261 -23.74 12.76 3.93
C GLY A 261 -23.31 14.07 4.59
N ASP A 262 -24.24 15.03 4.57
CA ASP A 262 -24.08 16.31 5.24
C ASP A 262 -24.70 16.29 6.63
N SER A 263 -23.88 16.42 7.68
CA SER A 263 -24.35 16.56 9.06
C SER A 263 -23.94 17.90 9.67
N ALA A 264 -23.73 18.94 8.85
CA ALA A 264 -23.36 20.29 9.29
C ALA A 264 -24.32 20.87 10.35
N LEU A 265 -25.62 20.56 10.24
CA LEU A 265 -26.65 21.02 11.19
C LEU A 265 -26.79 20.12 12.43
N ALA A 266 -26.15 18.94 12.43
CA ALA A 266 -26.08 18.08 13.60
C ALA A 266 -24.95 18.56 14.54
N THR A 267 -25.26 19.59 15.33
CA THR A 267 -24.26 20.39 16.08
C THR A 267 -23.90 19.81 17.45
N GLY A 268 -24.56 18.74 17.89
CA GLY A 268 -24.23 18.04 19.13
C GLY A 268 -22.81 17.50 19.14
N ALA A 269 -22.15 17.51 20.29
CA ALA A 269 -20.76 17.08 20.42
C ALA A 269 -20.55 15.64 19.93
N VAL A 270 -19.44 15.39 19.23
CA VAL A 270 -19.07 14.07 18.72
C VAL A 270 -17.91 13.51 19.52
N THR A 271 -18.06 12.30 20.05
CA THR A 271 -16.99 11.60 20.78
C THR A 271 -16.71 10.25 20.10
N VAL A 272 -15.45 10.01 19.74
CA VAL A 272 -14.98 8.73 19.23
C VAL A 272 -14.20 8.04 20.34
N ALA A 273 -14.71 6.91 20.81
CA ALA A 273 -14.12 6.15 21.91
C ALA A 273 -12.91 5.32 21.46
N SER A 274 -12.15 4.80 22.43
CA SER A 274 -11.02 3.90 22.19
C SER A 274 -11.44 2.70 21.33
N GLY A 275 -10.67 2.42 20.28
CA GLY A 275 -10.93 1.31 19.34
C GLY A 275 -12.04 1.58 18.33
N ALA A 276 -12.70 2.74 18.38
CA ALA A 276 -13.67 3.16 17.38
C ALA A 276 -13.05 4.09 16.33
N THR A 277 -13.71 4.16 15.17
CA THR A 277 -13.25 4.95 14.01
C THR A 277 -14.35 5.91 13.55
N LEU A 278 -13.98 7.16 13.32
CA LEU A 278 -14.77 8.11 12.52
C LEU A 278 -14.14 8.21 11.13
N ALA A 279 -14.95 8.03 10.09
CA ALA A 279 -14.49 7.98 8.70
C ALA A 279 -15.45 8.69 7.73
N GLY A 280 -15.11 8.66 6.44
CA GLY A 280 -15.97 9.10 5.34
C GLY A 280 -15.57 10.43 4.74
N SER A 281 -16.33 10.88 3.73
CA SER A 281 -16.02 12.09 2.94
C SER A 281 -17.06 13.22 3.10
N GLY A 282 -17.93 13.11 4.09
CA GLY A 282 -19.03 14.03 4.34
C GLY A 282 -18.66 15.21 5.23
N THR A 283 -19.68 15.77 5.89
CA THR A 283 -19.53 16.90 6.83
C THR A 283 -20.05 16.55 8.22
N VAL A 284 -19.29 16.89 9.26
CA VAL A 284 -19.63 16.71 10.67
C VAL A 284 -19.90 18.07 11.32
N GLY A 285 -21.07 18.21 11.94
CA GLY A 285 -21.52 19.45 12.56
C GLY A 285 -20.79 19.78 13.85
N GLY A 286 -21.02 18.95 14.87
CA GLY A 286 -20.53 19.21 16.23
C GLY A 286 -19.03 19.15 16.43
N THR A 287 -18.58 19.79 17.51
CA THR A 287 -17.18 19.69 17.95
C THR A 287 -16.83 18.23 18.22
N THR A 288 -15.78 17.75 17.56
CA THR A 288 -15.41 16.34 17.56
C THR A 288 -14.18 16.08 18.42
N THR A 289 -14.22 15.02 19.23
CA THR A 289 -13.10 14.57 20.05
C THR A 289 -12.67 13.17 19.63
N ILE A 290 -11.40 13.05 19.22
CA ILE A 290 -10.74 11.77 19.00
C ILE A 290 -10.03 11.39 20.31
N ALA A 291 -10.61 10.44 21.06
CA ALA A 291 -10.07 10.01 22.35
C ALA A 291 -8.79 9.15 22.19
N SER A 292 -8.16 8.83 23.32
CA SER A 292 -7.05 7.85 23.35
C SER A 292 -7.49 6.53 22.72
N GLY A 293 -6.67 6.00 21.80
CA GLY A 293 -6.96 4.76 21.07
C GLY A 293 -8.06 4.87 20.01
N ALA A 294 -8.68 6.03 19.83
CA ALA A 294 -9.67 6.26 18.76
C ALA A 294 -8.98 6.60 17.43
N THR A 295 -9.71 6.46 16.33
CA THR A 295 -9.19 6.69 14.98
C THR A 295 -10.03 7.69 14.20
N LEU A 296 -9.35 8.63 13.54
CA LEU A 296 -9.88 9.45 12.46
C LEU A 296 -9.34 8.92 11.13
N SER A 297 -10.23 8.65 10.17
CA SER A 297 -9.88 8.07 8.86
C SER A 297 -10.69 8.75 7.75
N PRO A 298 -10.34 9.98 7.33
CA PRO A 298 -11.07 10.72 6.31
C PRO A 298 -11.08 10.03 4.95
N GLY A 299 -12.07 10.39 4.13
CA GLY A 299 -12.20 9.94 2.75
C GLY A 299 -12.85 8.57 2.57
N ALA A 300 -13.04 8.22 1.30
CA ALA A 300 -13.25 6.84 0.83
C ALA A 300 -11.96 6.31 0.15
N SER A 301 -10.81 6.84 0.60
CA SER A 301 -9.44 6.52 0.17
C SER A 301 -9.03 7.01 -1.24
N PRO A 302 -8.23 8.09 -1.37
CA PRO A 302 -8.17 9.27 -0.51
C PRO A 302 -9.39 10.22 -0.64
N GLY A 303 -9.57 11.16 0.30
CA GLY A 303 -10.62 12.18 0.23
C GLY A 303 -10.60 13.22 1.37
N THR A 304 -11.65 14.03 1.43
CA THR A 304 -11.80 15.07 2.47
C THR A 304 -12.91 14.74 3.45
N LEU A 305 -12.64 14.80 4.76
CA LEU A 305 -13.68 14.84 5.80
C LEU A 305 -13.74 16.24 6.40
N ALA A 306 -14.92 16.86 6.37
CA ALA A 306 -15.12 18.22 6.86
C ALA A 306 -15.76 18.26 8.24
N PHE A 307 -15.28 19.16 9.10
CA PHE A 307 -15.84 19.49 10.39
C PHE A 307 -16.28 20.96 10.34
N THR A 308 -17.53 21.27 10.69
CA THR A 308 -17.96 22.68 10.82
C THR A 308 -17.59 23.25 12.18
N GLY A 309 -17.70 22.44 13.24
CA GLY A 309 -17.23 22.73 14.58
C GLY A 309 -15.71 22.56 14.76
N GLY A 310 -15.27 22.48 16.02
CA GLY A 310 -13.87 22.22 16.36
C GLY A 310 -13.49 20.74 16.28
N LEU A 311 -12.20 20.45 16.30
CA LEU A 311 -11.66 19.10 16.33
C LEU A 311 -10.57 19.00 17.41
N ASN A 312 -10.68 18.01 18.30
CA ASN A 312 -9.74 17.78 19.39
C ASN A 312 -8.94 16.50 19.14
N PHE A 313 -7.61 16.66 19.04
CA PHE A 313 -6.65 15.56 19.00
C PHE A 313 -6.11 15.32 20.41
N ASN A 314 -6.67 14.33 21.11
CA ASN A 314 -6.23 13.97 22.46
C ASN A 314 -5.07 12.97 22.43
N SER A 315 -4.29 12.91 23.51
CA SER A 315 -3.22 11.93 23.72
C SER A 315 -3.63 10.50 23.35
N GLY A 316 -2.74 9.78 22.67
CA GLY A 316 -2.96 8.40 22.23
C GLY A 316 -3.96 8.20 21.08
N GLY A 317 -4.59 9.27 20.57
CA GLY A 317 -5.47 9.22 19.41
C GLY A 317 -4.72 8.99 18.09
N ASN A 318 -5.45 8.59 17.05
CA ASN A 318 -4.89 8.23 15.74
C ASN A 318 -5.54 9.02 14.61
N TYR A 319 -4.73 9.38 13.62
CA TYR A 319 -5.16 9.84 12.31
C TYR A 319 -4.53 8.93 11.25
N ASN A 320 -5.36 8.12 10.60
CA ASN A 320 -4.97 7.33 9.45
C ASN A 320 -5.04 8.22 8.20
N TRP A 321 -3.88 8.50 7.61
CA TRP A 321 -3.74 9.41 6.47
C TRP A 321 -3.26 8.63 5.24
N GLN A 322 -4.06 8.65 4.17
CA GLN A 322 -3.80 7.90 2.95
C GLN A 322 -3.21 8.80 1.85
N MET A 323 -2.32 8.22 1.04
CA MET A 323 -1.70 8.87 -0.12
C MET A 323 -1.61 7.91 -1.32
N LEU A 324 -2.21 8.33 -2.44
CA LEU A 324 -2.11 7.70 -3.74
C LEU A 324 -0.95 8.28 -4.57
N SER A 325 -0.70 9.59 -4.45
CA SER A 325 0.36 10.31 -5.17
C SER A 325 1.02 11.34 -4.26
N ALA A 326 2.36 11.44 -4.30
CA ALA A 326 3.12 12.46 -3.57
C ALA A 326 2.97 13.88 -4.14
N THR A 327 2.40 14.01 -5.33
CA THR A 327 2.08 15.28 -5.98
C THR A 327 0.58 15.39 -6.21
N GLY A 328 0.06 16.62 -6.23
CA GLY A 328 -1.36 16.88 -6.46
C GLY A 328 -1.96 17.85 -5.44
N THR A 329 -3.25 17.69 -5.16
CA THR A 329 -4.03 18.59 -4.30
C THR A 329 -4.54 17.85 -3.07
N ALA A 330 -4.38 18.44 -1.89
CA ALA A 330 -4.87 17.85 -0.65
C ALA A 330 -6.39 17.59 -0.73
N GLY A 331 -6.81 16.41 -0.31
CA GLY A 331 -8.22 16.01 -0.24
C GLY A 331 -8.81 15.49 -1.56
N ALA A 332 -8.04 15.52 -2.66
CA ALA A 332 -8.45 14.94 -3.92
C ALA A 332 -8.27 13.41 -3.91
N THR A 333 -9.20 12.69 -4.56
CA THR A 333 -9.17 11.22 -4.68
C THR A 333 -7.95 10.70 -5.44
N SER A 334 -7.25 11.54 -6.20
CA SER A 334 -6.03 11.17 -6.92
C SER A 334 -4.73 11.48 -6.16
N SER A 335 -4.82 12.04 -4.95
CA SER A 335 -3.68 12.62 -4.22
C SER A 335 -3.57 12.04 -2.81
N TRP A 336 -4.01 12.76 -1.79
CA TRP A 336 -3.93 12.33 -0.39
C TRP A 336 -5.07 12.90 0.43
N ASP A 337 -5.29 12.31 1.61
CA ASP A 337 -6.39 12.68 2.50
C ASP A 337 -6.27 14.09 3.08
N LEU A 338 -7.42 14.71 3.36
CA LEU A 338 -7.48 16.00 4.04
C LEU A 338 -8.57 16.00 5.12
N VAL A 339 -8.28 16.68 6.22
CA VAL A 339 -9.27 17.11 7.20
C VAL A 339 -9.45 18.61 7.12
N THR A 340 -10.70 19.09 7.03
CA THR A 340 -10.99 20.53 7.13
C THR A 340 -11.79 20.81 8.39
N VAL A 341 -11.44 21.86 9.12
CA VAL A 341 -12.05 22.22 10.40
C VAL A 341 -12.52 23.68 10.33
N GLY A 342 -13.81 23.92 10.51
CA GLY A 342 -14.40 25.26 10.54
C GLY A 342 -14.13 25.97 11.87
N GLY A 343 -14.07 25.23 12.98
CA GLY A 343 -13.63 25.72 14.27
C GLY A 343 -12.11 25.64 14.48
N THR A 344 -11.72 25.59 15.76
CA THR A 344 -10.32 25.38 16.16
C THR A 344 -9.95 23.89 16.10
N LEU A 345 -8.75 23.59 15.59
CA LEU A 345 -8.10 22.29 15.79
C LEU A 345 -7.24 22.37 17.06
N ALA A 346 -7.63 21.67 18.12
CA ALA A 346 -6.92 21.64 19.39
C ALA A 346 -6.02 20.41 19.51
N ILE A 347 -4.72 20.64 19.71
CA ILE A 347 -3.72 19.60 19.93
C ILE A 347 -3.50 19.41 21.44
N ASN A 348 -4.33 18.53 22.02
CA ASN A 348 -4.35 18.24 23.44
C ASN A 348 -3.40 17.11 23.85
N SER A 349 -2.71 16.49 22.88
CA SER A 349 -1.68 15.48 23.16
C SER A 349 -0.46 16.07 23.86
N THR A 350 0.37 15.18 24.40
CA THR A 350 1.62 15.51 25.09
C THR A 350 2.79 14.82 24.41
N SER A 351 4.02 15.21 24.71
CA SER A 351 5.21 14.51 24.18
C SER A 351 5.42 13.12 24.80
N ALA A 352 4.83 12.86 25.98
CA ALA A 352 4.88 11.56 26.64
C ALA A 352 3.86 10.57 26.05
N ASP A 353 2.73 11.10 25.57
CA ASP A 353 1.70 10.32 24.88
C ASP A 353 1.20 11.09 23.64
N PRO A 354 1.94 11.01 22.54
CA PRO A 354 1.69 11.80 21.34
C PRO A 354 0.46 11.30 20.57
N PHE A 355 -0.17 12.20 19.83
CA PHE A 355 -1.18 11.85 18.83
C PHE A 355 -0.48 11.22 17.62
N ARG A 356 -0.99 10.11 17.11
CA ARG A 356 -0.33 9.37 16.02
C ARG A 356 -0.87 9.76 14.65
N VAL A 357 0.03 10.04 13.72
CA VAL A 357 -0.28 10.16 12.30
C VAL A 357 0.22 8.88 11.62
N ASN A 358 -0.70 7.97 11.32
CA ASN A 358 -0.41 6.68 10.71
C ASN A 358 -0.47 6.83 9.19
N LEU A 359 0.68 6.70 8.55
CA LEU A 359 0.79 6.87 7.11
C LEU A 359 0.38 5.60 6.38
N TRP A 360 -0.35 5.77 5.27
CA TRP A 360 -0.75 4.67 4.41
C TRP A 360 -0.63 5.05 2.94
N THR A 361 0.24 4.39 2.20
CA THR A 361 0.32 4.60 0.75
C THR A 361 -0.46 3.54 -0.01
N LEU A 362 -1.02 3.95 -1.14
CA LEU A 362 -1.81 3.13 -2.04
C LEU A 362 -1.08 3.04 -3.39
N SER A 363 -1.13 1.87 -4.02
CA SER A 363 -0.76 1.77 -5.44
C SER A 363 -1.92 2.30 -6.27
N ALA A 364 -1.62 3.12 -7.28
CA ALA A 364 -2.60 3.73 -8.19
C ALA A 364 -3.25 2.71 -9.17
N ILE A 365 -3.53 1.50 -8.68
CA ILE A 365 -4.16 0.40 -9.38
C ILE A 365 -5.59 0.33 -8.85
N ASN A 366 -6.59 0.30 -9.74
CA ASN A 366 -8.00 0.19 -9.36
C ASN A 366 -8.41 -1.29 -9.17
N PRO A 367 -9.03 -1.69 -8.03
CA PRO A 367 -9.33 -0.87 -6.85
C PRO A 367 -8.08 -0.56 -6.03
N ASP A 368 -8.04 0.63 -5.42
CA ASP A 368 -6.89 1.08 -4.63
C ASP A 368 -6.55 0.06 -3.55
N VAL A 369 -5.30 -0.42 -3.58
CA VAL A 369 -4.73 -1.36 -2.61
C VAL A 369 -3.45 -0.79 -2.03
N SER A 370 -3.10 -1.22 -0.81
CA SER A 370 -1.81 -0.89 -0.19
C SER A 370 -0.65 -1.11 -1.16
N GLY A 371 0.21 -0.09 -1.30
CA GLY A 371 1.33 -0.14 -2.23
C GLY A 371 2.06 1.19 -2.30
N SER A 372 3.05 1.28 -3.18
CA SER A 372 3.84 2.51 -3.35
C SER A 372 2.99 3.62 -3.97
N ALA A 373 2.95 4.77 -3.32
CA ALA A 373 2.36 5.98 -3.87
C ALA A 373 3.15 6.44 -5.11
N ALA A 374 2.43 6.95 -6.11
CA ALA A 374 3.02 7.50 -7.31
C ALA A 374 3.83 8.78 -7.00
N ASN A 375 4.80 9.09 -7.86
CA ASN A 375 5.56 10.35 -7.86
C ASN A 375 6.38 10.67 -6.60
N PHE A 376 6.49 9.74 -5.66
CA PHE A 376 7.37 9.91 -4.50
C PHE A 376 8.82 9.62 -4.89
N ASN A 377 9.71 10.59 -4.69
CA ASN A 377 11.15 10.46 -4.84
C ASN A 377 11.82 10.73 -3.50
N SER A 378 12.50 9.72 -2.93
CA SER A 378 13.16 9.81 -1.63
C SER A 378 14.32 10.82 -1.56
N SER A 379 14.80 11.29 -2.72
CA SER A 379 15.82 12.34 -2.82
C SER A 379 15.23 13.76 -2.86
N GLN A 380 13.90 13.91 -2.84
CA GLN A 380 13.20 15.19 -2.82
C GLN A 380 12.46 15.39 -1.50
N SER A 381 12.42 16.63 -1.03
CA SER A 381 11.63 16.98 0.16
C SER A 381 10.21 17.39 -0.24
N TYR A 382 9.22 17.05 0.58
CA TYR A 382 7.81 17.31 0.34
C TYR A 382 7.13 17.94 1.55
N THR A 383 6.05 18.66 1.30
CA THR A 383 5.14 19.17 2.33
C THR A 383 3.72 18.92 1.88
N TRP A 384 2.98 18.10 2.63
CA TRP A 384 1.59 17.77 2.37
C TRP A 384 0.71 18.36 3.45
N LYS A 385 -0.28 19.15 3.05
CA LYS A 385 -1.33 19.61 3.97
C LYS A 385 -2.22 18.43 4.33
N ILE A 386 -2.28 18.13 5.63
CA ILE A 386 -3.09 17.02 6.17
C ILE A 386 -4.30 17.51 6.94
N ALA A 387 -4.25 18.74 7.46
CA ALA A 387 -5.43 19.40 8.02
C ALA A 387 -5.39 20.92 7.83
N SER A 388 -6.55 21.55 7.77
CA SER A 388 -6.72 23.01 7.85
C SER A 388 -7.77 23.38 8.89
N ALA A 389 -7.57 24.48 9.61
CA ALA A 389 -8.49 24.93 10.65
C ALA A 389 -8.79 26.44 10.54
N VAL A 390 -10.02 26.80 10.14
CA VAL A 390 -10.45 28.19 9.99
C VAL A 390 -10.37 28.94 11.32
N GLY A 391 -10.77 28.30 12.43
CA GLY A 391 -10.62 28.83 13.79
C GLY A 391 -9.20 28.71 14.38
N GLY A 392 -8.20 28.37 13.56
CA GLY A 392 -6.80 28.22 13.95
C GLY A 392 -6.45 26.88 14.58
N ILE A 393 -5.15 26.68 14.77
CA ILE A 393 -4.59 25.50 15.46
C ILE A 393 -4.07 25.95 16.82
N SER A 394 -4.48 25.26 17.90
CA SER A 394 -4.05 25.55 19.27
C SER A 394 -3.26 24.39 19.88
N GLY A 395 -2.30 24.72 20.75
CA GLY A 395 -1.52 23.71 21.49
C GLY A 395 -0.47 22.94 20.67
N PHE A 396 -0.18 23.37 19.44
CA PHE A 396 0.76 22.71 18.54
C PHE A 396 2.19 22.71 19.08
N ALA A 397 2.81 21.53 19.05
CA ALA A 397 4.26 21.33 19.08
C ALA A 397 4.57 20.02 18.33
N ALA A 398 5.62 20.00 17.52
CA ALA A 398 5.92 18.84 16.66
C ALA A 398 6.12 17.54 17.46
N ASN A 399 6.72 17.63 18.65
CA ASN A 399 6.96 16.48 19.53
C ASN A 399 5.70 15.91 20.21
N LYS A 400 4.53 16.54 20.05
CA LYS A 400 3.24 16.01 20.47
C LYS A 400 2.61 15.08 19.42
N PHE A 401 3.31 14.85 18.31
CA PHE A 401 2.93 13.92 17.27
C PHE A 401 3.96 12.80 17.15
N ALA A 402 3.47 11.60 16.87
CA ALA A 402 4.29 10.47 16.44
C ALA A 402 3.86 10.08 15.02
N ILE A 403 4.81 10.00 14.11
CA ILE A 403 4.53 9.61 12.72
C ILE A 403 4.87 8.13 12.60
N VAL A 404 3.89 7.35 12.14
CA VAL A 404 4.00 5.90 12.05
C VAL A 404 4.00 5.50 10.58
N THR A 405 5.10 4.92 10.12
CA THR A 405 5.26 4.44 8.74
C THR A 405 4.99 2.94 8.59
N SER A 406 4.94 2.19 9.69
CA SER A 406 4.59 0.78 9.69
C SER A 406 3.08 0.57 9.60
N ALA A 407 2.66 -0.61 9.11
CA ALA A 407 1.25 -1.02 9.15
C ALA A 407 0.77 -1.12 10.60
N THR A 408 -0.09 -0.19 11.01
CA THR A 408 -0.61 -0.06 12.38
C THR A 408 -2.02 0.52 12.33
N ASN A 409 -2.87 0.17 13.30
CA ASN A 409 -4.20 0.79 13.44
C ASN A 409 -5.08 0.68 12.17
N GLY A 410 -4.99 -0.45 11.47
CA GLY A 410 -5.74 -0.72 10.24
C GLY A 410 -5.11 -0.14 8.95
N THR A 411 -3.96 0.53 9.01
CA THR A 411 -3.24 0.99 7.81
C THR A 411 -2.35 -0.09 7.19
N GLY A 412 -2.05 0.04 5.90
CA GLY A 412 -1.03 -0.76 5.21
C GLY A 412 0.41 -0.24 5.33
N GLY A 413 0.62 0.91 5.98
CA GLY A 413 1.93 1.55 6.12
C GLY A 413 2.38 2.37 4.91
N PHE A 414 3.53 3.02 5.05
CA PHE A 414 4.19 3.81 3.99
C PHE A 414 5.15 2.92 3.20
N ALA A 415 4.73 2.49 2.01
CA ALA A 415 5.42 1.45 1.25
C ALA A 415 6.63 1.96 0.46
N ASN A 416 6.66 3.25 0.07
CA ASN A 416 7.80 3.81 -0.65
C ASN A 416 9.07 3.82 0.22
N SER A 417 10.22 3.45 -0.35
CA SER A 417 11.51 3.61 0.33
C SER A 417 11.78 5.07 0.63
N VAL A 418 12.14 5.38 1.88
CA VAL A 418 12.43 6.76 2.31
C VAL A 418 13.88 7.19 2.08
N GLY A 419 14.78 6.31 1.64
CA GLY A 419 16.15 6.66 1.27
C GLY A 419 16.97 7.37 2.37
N GLY A 420 16.65 7.13 3.65
CA GLY A 420 17.25 7.82 4.79
C GLY A 420 16.61 9.17 5.14
N GLY A 421 15.57 9.59 4.42
CA GLY A 421 14.76 10.75 4.76
C GLY A 421 13.88 10.54 5.99
N THR A 422 13.37 11.64 6.53
CA THR A 422 12.60 11.66 7.79
C THR A 422 11.29 12.41 7.62
N PHE A 423 10.28 12.01 8.39
CA PHE A 423 9.01 12.72 8.47
C PHE A 423 8.92 13.57 9.73
N SER A 424 8.26 14.72 9.64
CA SER A 424 7.89 15.58 10.77
C SER A 424 6.52 16.21 10.55
N ILE A 425 5.92 16.75 11.62
CA ILE A 425 4.71 17.58 11.52
C ILE A 425 5.11 19.04 11.72
N ALA A 426 4.63 19.92 10.84
CA ALA A 426 4.84 21.35 10.93
C ALA A 426 3.49 22.09 10.84
N GLN A 427 3.41 23.25 11.50
CA GLN A 427 2.30 24.18 11.34
C GLN A 427 2.73 25.33 10.43
N SER A 428 1.88 25.70 9.47
CA SER A 428 2.03 26.91 8.66
C SER A 428 0.72 27.68 8.67
N GLY A 429 0.67 28.80 9.41
CA GLY A 429 -0.58 29.52 9.67
C GLY A 429 -1.63 28.59 10.29
N ASN A 430 -2.73 28.39 9.58
CA ASN A 430 -3.87 27.56 9.99
C ASN A 430 -3.82 26.13 9.44
N ASP A 431 -2.73 25.74 8.78
CA ASP A 431 -2.54 24.43 8.19
C ASP A 431 -1.60 23.56 9.03
N LEU A 432 -1.96 22.29 9.20
CA LEU A 432 -1.11 21.23 9.72
C LEU A 432 -0.54 20.46 8.53
N ASN A 433 0.78 20.35 8.45
CA ASN A 433 1.48 19.74 7.33
C ASN A 433 2.32 18.55 7.79
N LEU A 434 2.25 17.46 7.03
CA LEU A 434 3.24 16.39 7.05
C LEU A 434 4.41 16.80 6.16
N VAL A 435 5.62 16.82 6.71
CA VAL A 435 6.83 17.22 6.00
C VAL A 435 7.75 16.03 5.88
N PHE A 436 8.14 15.69 4.64
CA PHE A 436 9.22 14.75 4.38
C PHE A 436 10.49 15.53 4.03
N THR A 437 11.56 15.29 4.77
CA THR A 437 12.89 15.83 4.46
C THR A 437 13.76 14.71 3.90
N ALA A 438 14.22 14.87 2.65
CA ALA A 438 15.09 13.90 2.01
C ALA A 438 16.39 13.70 2.80
N GLY A 439 16.85 12.44 2.87
CA GLY A 439 18.15 12.13 3.43
C GLY A 439 19.27 12.55 2.49
N THR A 440 20.46 12.83 3.02
CA THR A 440 21.66 12.98 2.17
C THR A 440 21.97 11.65 1.48
N PRO A 441 22.24 11.62 0.16
CA PRO A 441 22.58 10.37 -0.52
C PRO A 441 23.78 9.70 0.15
N SER A 442 23.62 8.47 0.62
CA SER A 442 24.74 7.67 1.14
C SER A 442 25.70 7.37 -0.01
N VAL A 443 26.99 7.69 0.18
CA VAL A 443 28.08 7.36 -0.76
C VAL A 443 29.19 6.66 0.02
N ILE A 444 29.68 5.53 -0.48
CA ILE A 444 30.86 4.87 0.08
C ILE A 444 32.09 5.65 -0.37
N THR A 445 32.78 6.33 0.56
CA THR A 445 34.03 7.03 0.23
C THR A 445 35.23 6.16 0.60
N ILE A 446 36.04 5.82 -0.40
CA ILE A 446 37.33 5.15 -0.22
C ILE A 446 38.43 6.18 -0.47
N ASN A 447 39.06 6.64 0.62
CA ASN A 447 40.17 7.57 0.54
C ASN A 447 41.51 6.83 0.65
N VAL A 448 42.29 6.85 -0.43
CA VAL A 448 43.68 6.42 -0.41
C VAL A 448 44.55 7.67 -0.56
N ALA A 449 44.94 8.25 0.58
CA ALA A 449 45.61 9.55 0.61
C ALA A 449 46.94 9.55 -0.18
N SER A 450 47.71 8.47 -0.07
CA SER A 450 49.00 8.27 -0.75
C SER A 450 49.34 6.79 -0.86
N GLY A 451 50.34 6.44 -1.68
CA GLY A 451 50.80 5.05 -1.84
C GLY A 451 49.77 4.16 -2.55
N THR A 452 49.85 2.85 -2.33
CA THR A 452 48.97 1.87 -2.98
C THR A 452 48.29 1.01 -1.92
N GLN A 453 46.98 0.81 -2.05
CA GLN A 453 46.21 -0.10 -1.22
C GLN A 453 45.37 -1.03 -2.09
N THR A 454 45.26 -2.30 -1.72
CA THR A 454 44.23 -3.18 -2.28
C THR A 454 42.89 -2.93 -1.61
N GLN A 455 41.79 -3.24 -2.30
CA GLN A 455 40.41 -3.10 -1.81
C GLN A 455 40.23 -3.60 -0.36
N THR A 456 40.79 -4.79 -0.07
CA THR A 456 40.79 -5.41 1.26
C THR A 456 41.58 -4.61 2.30
N GLN A 457 42.74 -4.06 1.94
CA GLN A 457 43.55 -3.20 2.82
C GLN A 457 42.84 -1.87 3.11
N ALA A 458 42.02 -1.39 2.18
CA ALA A 458 41.17 -0.22 2.36
C ALA A 458 39.89 -0.51 3.19
N GLY A 459 39.74 -1.75 3.72
CA GLY A 459 38.64 -2.15 4.60
C GLY A 459 37.44 -2.79 3.89
N TYR A 460 37.53 -3.07 2.60
CA TYR A 460 36.40 -3.57 1.80
C TYR A 460 36.76 -4.90 1.12
N ALA A 461 36.15 -6.00 1.56
CA ALA A 461 36.39 -7.30 0.92
C ALA A 461 35.62 -7.47 -0.39
N LEU A 462 34.37 -6.99 -0.45
CA LEU A 462 33.51 -6.97 -1.64
C LEU A 462 32.70 -5.66 -1.66
N LEU A 463 32.65 -4.99 -2.80
CA LEU A 463 31.74 -3.88 -3.10
C LEU A 463 30.46 -4.48 -3.71
N SER A 464 29.30 -4.07 -3.19
CA SER A 464 28.01 -4.62 -3.61
C SER A 464 26.87 -3.61 -3.42
N GLY A 465 25.73 -3.89 -4.05
CA GLY A 465 24.52 -3.06 -3.95
C GLY A 465 24.57 -1.82 -4.84
N SER A 466 23.63 -0.89 -4.62
CA SER A 466 23.43 0.31 -5.46
C SER A 466 24.07 1.59 -4.91
N THR A 467 24.68 1.55 -3.73
CA THR A 467 25.29 2.73 -3.10
C THR A 467 26.51 3.18 -3.92
N PRO A 468 26.56 4.43 -4.43
CA PRO A 468 27.70 4.90 -5.21
C PRO A 468 29.00 4.85 -4.41
N VAL A 469 30.11 4.62 -5.10
CA VAL A 469 31.47 4.61 -4.55
C VAL A 469 32.25 5.82 -5.05
N ARG A 470 32.97 6.48 -4.15
CA ARG A 470 33.86 7.60 -4.45
C ARG A 470 35.30 7.24 -4.07
N LYS A 471 36.19 7.16 -5.06
CA LYS A 471 37.64 7.06 -4.84
C LYS A 471 38.25 8.45 -4.74
N THR A 472 38.86 8.75 -3.60
CA THR A 472 39.53 10.03 -3.30
C THR A 472 40.98 9.82 -2.85
N GLY A 473 41.72 10.92 -2.69
CA GLY A 473 43.14 10.91 -2.29
C GLY A 473 44.08 10.59 -3.45
N ALA A 474 45.35 11.01 -3.34
CA ALA A 474 46.31 10.97 -4.45
C ALA A 474 46.88 9.56 -4.73
N GLY A 475 46.67 8.60 -3.84
CA GLY A 475 47.17 7.22 -3.97
C GLY A 475 46.35 6.33 -4.91
N THR A 476 46.83 5.10 -5.06
CA THR A 476 46.25 4.06 -5.91
C THR A 476 45.39 3.09 -5.10
N LEU A 477 44.13 2.89 -5.49
CA LEU A 477 43.29 1.79 -5.01
C LEU A 477 43.29 0.66 -6.04
N ILE A 478 43.72 -0.54 -5.66
CA ILE A 478 43.67 -1.74 -6.49
C ILE A 478 42.40 -2.52 -6.17
N VAL A 479 41.53 -2.70 -7.17
CA VAL A 479 40.32 -3.53 -7.08
C VAL A 479 40.64 -4.91 -7.68
N ASN A 480 41.01 -5.85 -6.81
CA ASN A 480 41.51 -7.18 -7.18
C ASN A 480 40.49 -8.31 -7.00
N GLN A 481 39.28 -8.01 -6.52
CA GLN A 481 38.18 -8.96 -6.37
C GLN A 481 37.11 -8.70 -7.42
N ALA A 482 36.30 -9.72 -7.73
CA ALA A 482 35.06 -9.53 -8.46
C ALA A 482 34.00 -8.91 -7.54
N ASN A 483 33.31 -7.88 -7.99
CA ASN A 483 32.32 -7.14 -7.20
C ASN A 483 30.93 -7.19 -7.85
N THR A 484 29.88 -7.01 -7.06
CA THR A 484 28.47 -6.99 -7.51
C THR A 484 27.83 -5.61 -7.35
N LEU A 485 28.66 -4.58 -7.31
CA LEU A 485 28.24 -3.19 -7.21
C LEU A 485 27.52 -2.76 -8.49
N THR A 486 26.29 -2.27 -8.36
CA THR A 486 25.51 -1.64 -9.43
C THR A 486 25.50 -0.12 -9.35
N GLY A 487 25.82 0.44 -8.18
CA GLY A 487 26.07 1.87 -8.00
C GLY A 487 27.27 2.34 -8.84
N SER A 488 27.31 3.62 -9.19
CA SER A 488 28.45 4.19 -9.94
C SER A 488 29.71 4.23 -9.09
N THR A 489 30.87 4.13 -9.75
CA THR A 489 32.20 4.30 -9.13
C THR A 489 32.85 5.55 -9.71
N THR A 490 32.91 6.62 -8.93
CA THR A 490 33.51 7.91 -9.31
C THR A 490 34.96 7.97 -8.83
N VAL A 491 35.88 8.33 -9.72
CA VAL A 491 37.31 8.50 -9.41
C VAL A 491 37.66 9.97 -9.47
N GLU A 492 37.87 10.58 -8.31
CA GLU A 492 38.06 12.04 -8.16
C GLU A 492 39.49 12.43 -7.83
N GLY A 493 40.34 11.46 -7.48
CA GLY A 493 41.73 11.70 -7.16
C GLY A 493 42.55 10.41 -7.22
N GLY A 494 43.80 10.56 -7.69
CA GLY A 494 44.76 9.47 -7.75
C GLY A 494 44.36 8.40 -8.77
N ARG A 495 44.72 7.13 -8.48
CA ARG A 495 44.47 6.00 -9.39
C ARG A 495 43.46 5.00 -8.81
N LEU A 496 42.59 4.48 -9.67
CA LEU A 496 41.81 3.27 -9.44
C LEU A 496 42.29 2.19 -10.42
N GLN A 497 43.02 1.20 -9.94
CA GLN A 497 43.54 0.11 -10.76
C GLN A 497 42.59 -1.08 -10.74
N LEU A 498 42.06 -1.47 -11.90
CA LEU A 498 41.33 -2.71 -12.08
C LEU A 498 42.31 -3.87 -12.20
N ALA A 499 42.22 -4.85 -11.30
CA ALA A 499 43.13 -6.00 -11.25
C ALA A 499 42.39 -7.35 -11.36
N ASN A 500 41.10 -7.33 -11.69
CA ASN A 500 40.26 -8.50 -11.91
C ASN A 500 39.31 -8.22 -13.08
N GLY A 501 39.09 -9.19 -13.97
CA GLY A 501 38.24 -9.01 -15.15
C GLY A 501 36.79 -8.63 -14.84
N ALA A 502 36.30 -9.01 -13.65
CA ALA A 502 34.98 -8.67 -13.13
C ALA A 502 35.02 -7.66 -11.97
N ALA A 503 36.07 -6.83 -11.90
CA ALA A 503 36.25 -5.86 -10.81
C ALA A 503 35.04 -4.92 -10.66
N LEU A 504 34.43 -4.49 -11.77
CA LEU A 504 33.31 -3.54 -11.81
C LEU A 504 32.31 -3.85 -12.94
N SER A 505 32.09 -5.13 -13.24
CA SER A 505 31.29 -5.59 -14.40
C SER A 505 29.85 -5.08 -14.45
N SER A 506 29.28 -4.65 -13.31
CA SER A 506 27.94 -4.06 -13.22
C SER A 506 27.93 -2.60 -12.77
N SER A 507 29.09 -1.99 -12.52
CA SER A 507 29.21 -0.62 -12.04
C SER A 507 29.61 0.32 -13.17
N ARG A 508 28.96 1.49 -13.23
CA ARG A 508 29.36 2.56 -14.15
C ARG A 508 30.57 3.31 -13.60
N LEU A 509 31.67 3.30 -14.34
CA LEU A 509 32.88 4.08 -14.03
C LEU A 509 32.73 5.55 -14.45
N VAL A 510 33.15 6.45 -13.57
CA VAL A 510 33.11 7.91 -13.80
C VAL A 510 34.45 8.54 -13.39
N PRO A 511 35.47 8.49 -14.26
CA PRO A 511 36.73 9.21 -14.04
C PRO A 511 36.52 10.71 -14.28
N VAL A 512 36.62 11.53 -13.23
CA VAL A 512 36.53 13.00 -13.35
C VAL A 512 37.92 13.64 -13.26
N ALA A 513 38.01 14.95 -13.49
CA ALA A 513 39.27 15.69 -13.45
C ALA A 513 40.07 15.40 -12.16
N GLY A 514 41.34 14.98 -12.33
CA GLY A 514 42.23 14.58 -11.23
C GLY A 514 42.20 13.08 -10.88
N GLY A 515 41.27 12.31 -11.43
CA GLY A 515 41.18 10.85 -11.30
C GLY A 515 41.65 10.10 -12.55
N THR A 516 42.31 8.97 -12.33
CA THR A 516 42.74 8.06 -13.41
C THR A 516 42.30 6.62 -13.09
N VAL A 517 41.61 5.97 -14.03
CA VAL A 517 41.41 4.51 -14.00
C VAL A 517 42.58 3.88 -14.74
N THR A 518 43.19 2.85 -14.15
CA THR A 518 44.25 2.05 -14.79
C THR A 518 43.90 0.57 -14.75
N MET A 519 44.63 -0.25 -15.50
CA MET A 519 44.43 -1.70 -15.51
C MET A 519 45.73 -2.42 -15.16
N SER A 520 45.61 -3.62 -14.59
CA SER A 520 46.76 -4.54 -14.50
C SER A 520 47.25 -4.94 -15.89
N PRO A 521 48.55 -5.23 -16.06
CA PRO A 521 49.12 -5.58 -17.37
C PRO A 521 48.38 -6.74 -18.05
N ALA A 522 48.12 -6.60 -19.34
CA ALA A 522 47.40 -7.56 -20.19
C ALA A 522 46.01 -7.99 -19.67
N LEU A 523 45.40 -7.23 -18.74
CA LEU A 523 44.07 -7.54 -18.24
C LEU A 523 43.02 -7.30 -19.32
N GLN A 524 42.11 -8.26 -19.50
CA GLN A 524 40.84 -8.06 -20.18
C GLN A 524 39.75 -7.92 -19.13
N THR A 525 38.96 -6.85 -19.15
CA THR A 525 37.94 -6.57 -18.14
C THR A 525 36.64 -6.06 -18.73
N THR A 526 35.53 -6.31 -18.05
CA THR A 526 34.23 -5.72 -18.36
C THR A 526 33.82 -4.74 -17.26
N VAL A 527 33.23 -3.62 -17.65
CA VAL A 527 32.63 -2.62 -16.75
C VAL A 527 31.17 -2.38 -17.12
N GLY A 528 30.32 -2.09 -16.13
CA GLY A 528 28.88 -1.92 -16.37
C GLY A 528 28.53 -0.68 -17.20
N GLY A 529 29.43 0.30 -17.21
CA GLY A 529 29.36 1.48 -18.07
C GLY A 529 30.57 2.38 -17.88
N LEU A 530 30.78 3.36 -18.76
CA LEU A 530 31.90 4.30 -18.67
C LEU A 530 31.49 5.73 -19.05
N ALA A 531 31.80 6.70 -18.19
CA ALA A 531 31.70 8.13 -18.47
C ALA A 531 33.04 8.66 -19.02
N ALA A 532 33.40 8.25 -20.23
CA ALA A 532 34.75 8.48 -20.77
C ALA A 532 35.11 9.97 -20.90
N ASN A 533 34.11 10.85 -21.06
CA ASN A 533 34.27 12.31 -21.23
C ASN A 533 34.03 13.12 -19.95
N ALA A 534 34.07 12.50 -18.77
CA ALA A 534 33.84 13.20 -17.50
C ALA A 534 35.04 14.03 -16.99
N GLY A 535 36.12 14.10 -17.76
CA GLY A 535 37.30 14.94 -17.51
C GLY A 535 38.50 14.24 -16.86
N GLY A 536 38.35 12.98 -16.43
CA GLY A 536 39.45 12.13 -15.97
C GLY A 536 40.01 11.22 -17.07
N LEU A 537 41.00 10.40 -16.72
CA LEU A 537 41.65 9.46 -17.64
C LEU A 537 41.21 8.01 -17.41
N THR A 538 41.04 7.27 -18.49
CA THR A 538 40.98 5.80 -18.50
C THR A 538 42.19 5.29 -19.29
N ASP A 539 43.18 4.78 -18.58
CA ASP A 539 44.43 4.27 -19.15
C ASP A 539 44.39 2.74 -19.18
N VAL A 540 44.29 2.17 -20.38
CA VAL A 540 44.21 0.71 -20.56
C VAL A 540 45.57 0.02 -20.45
N GLY A 541 46.69 0.76 -20.38
CA GLY A 541 48.03 0.16 -20.44
C GLY A 541 48.15 -0.74 -21.67
N ASN A 542 48.59 -1.98 -21.51
CA ASN A 542 48.57 -3.01 -22.56
C ASN A 542 47.39 -4.00 -22.44
N GLY A 543 46.30 -3.60 -21.78
CA GLY A 543 45.08 -4.40 -21.58
C GLY A 543 43.94 -3.98 -22.50
N MET A 544 42.73 -4.48 -22.18
CA MET A 544 41.51 -4.26 -22.95
C MET A 544 40.27 -4.18 -22.05
N MET A 545 39.41 -3.18 -22.30
CA MET A 545 38.18 -2.94 -21.56
C MET A 545 36.96 -3.07 -22.48
N THR A 546 35.99 -3.86 -22.04
CA THR A 546 34.64 -3.89 -22.62
C THR A 546 33.69 -3.11 -21.71
N VAL A 547 32.98 -2.14 -22.29
CA VAL A 547 31.93 -1.37 -21.63
C VAL A 547 30.59 -1.99 -22.00
N ALA A 548 29.93 -2.61 -21.03
CA ALA A 548 28.72 -3.42 -21.28
C ALA A 548 27.53 -2.59 -21.78
N ALA A 549 27.41 -1.32 -21.34
CA ALA A 549 26.36 -0.41 -21.79
C ALA A 549 26.69 1.07 -21.50
N GLY A 550 25.98 1.99 -22.18
CA GLY A 550 25.95 3.40 -21.81
C GLY A 550 27.17 4.24 -22.24
N LEU A 551 27.92 3.78 -23.25
CA LEU A 551 28.93 4.55 -23.96
C LEU A 551 28.66 4.49 -25.48
N PRO A 552 28.00 5.51 -26.06
CA PRO A 552 27.80 5.60 -27.51
C PRO A 552 29.14 5.69 -28.26
N ALA A 553 29.19 5.17 -29.50
CA ALA A 553 30.38 5.20 -30.35
C ALA A 553 30.95 6.62 -30.57
N ALA A 554 30.10 7.64 -30.69
CA ALA A 554 30.54 9.03 -30.83
C ALA A 554 31.25 9.56 -29.56
N ASP A 555 30.75 9.19 -28.38
CA ASP A 555 31.37 9.55 -27.10
C ASP A 555 32.68 8.78 -26.90
N MET A 556 32.74 7.52 -27.36
CA MET A 556 33.95 6.70 -27.38
C MET A 556 35.05 7.34 -28.24
N LEU A 557 34.73 7.72 -29.48
CA LEU A 557 35.68 8.37 -30.38
C LEU A 557 36.16 9.71 -29.83
N THR A 558 35.25 10.51 -29.26
CA THR A 558 35.61 11.77 -28.59
C THR A 558 36.62 11.53 -27.46
N ALA A 559 36.41 10.48 -26.65
CA ALA A 559 37.30 10.14 -25.56
C ALA A 559 38.66 9.63 -26.04
N LEU A 560 38.69 8.83 -27.13
CA LEU A 560 39.95 8.37 -27.74
C LEU A 560 40.77 9.53 -28.28
N LEU A 561 40.15 10.45 -29.02
CA LEU A 561 40.84 11.64 -29.55
C LEU A 561 41.40 12.52 -28.42
N ALA A 562 40.62 12.70 -27.35
CA ALA A 562 41.08 13.43 -26.16
C ALA A 562 42.29 12.78 -25.48
N GLY A 563 42.32 11.45 -25.37
CA GLY A 563 43.44 10.73 -24.76
C GLY A 563 44.65 10.56 -25.69
N ARG A 564 44.42 10.47 -27.01
CA ARG A 564 45.45 10.44 -28.04
C ARG A 564 46.27 11.73 -28.07
N GLY A 565 45.64 12.88 -27.78
CA GLY A 565 46.32 14.17 -27.70
C GLY A 565 46.92 14.56 -29.06
N ASP A 566 48.23 14.75 -29.11
CA ASP A 566 48.96 15.08 -30.35
C ASP A 566 49.32 13.87 -31.23
N GLY A 567 48.80 12.69 -30.90
CA GLY A 567 49.17 11.42 -31.53
C GLY A 567 50.06 10.55 -30.64
N SER A 568 50.64 11.11 -29.58
CA SER A 568 51.58 10.41 -28.68
C SER A 568 50.92 9.79 -27.44
N TRP A 569 49.57 9.79 -27.36
CA TRP A 569 48.80 9.31 -26.19
C TRP A 569 49.09 10.09 -24.90
N ASN A 570 49.38 11.38 -25.04
CA ASN A 570 49.71 12.30 -23.94
C ASN A 570 48.51 13.12 -23.43
N GLY A 571 47.29 12.77 -23.84
CA GLY A 571 46.07 13.43 -23.39
C GLY A 571 45.91 13.40 -21.86
N THR A 572 45.27 14.43 -21.32
CA THR A 572 45.05 14.58 -19.86
C THR A 572 43.65 14.15 -19.41
N SER A 573 42.79 13.75 -20.36
CA SER A 573 41.44 13.23 -20.16
C SER A 573 41.08 12.25 -21.27
N GLY A 574 40.01 11.47 -21.09
CA GLY A 574 39.54 10.53 -22.10
C GLY A 574 40.16 9.15 -21.94
N ILE A 575 40.30 8.42 -23.06
CA ILE A 575 40.81 7.05 -23.11
C ILE A 575 42.21 7.07 -23.69
N THR A 576 43.19 6.52 -22.96
CA THR A 576 44.59 6.50 -23.35
C THR A 576 45.23 5.13 -23.12
N SER A 577 46.47 4.97 -23.57
CA SER A 577 47.33 3.84 -23.23
C SER A 577 48.75 4.32 -22.96
N SER A 578 49.19 4.19 -21.71
CA SER A 578 50.58 4.45 -21.33
C SER A 578 51.56 3.50 -22.02
N ALA A 579 51.12 2.29 -22.38
CA ALA A 579 51.93 1.31 -23.10
C ALA A 579 52.10 1.70 -24.57
N ALA A 580 51.03 2.19 -25.22
CA ALA A 580 51.11 2.72 -26.58
C ALA A 580 52.00 3.96 -26.63
N ALA A 581 51.85 4.90 -25.68
CA ALA A 581 52.73 6.06 -25.55
C ALA A 581 54.22 5.65 -25.44
N THR A 582 54.51 4.64 -24.60
CA THR A 582 55.87 4.12 -24.42
C THR A 582 56.40 3.48 -25.71
N ALA A 583 55.61 2.63 -26.37
CA ALA A 583 56.00 1.97 -27.61
C ALA A 583 56.26 2.99 -28.75
N LEU A 584 55.42 4.02 -28.88
CA LEU A 584 55.62 5.09 -29.87
C LEU A 584 56.92 5.87 -29.61
N SER A 585 57.26 6.13 -28.34
CA SER A 585 58.53 6.76 -27.98
C SER A 585 59.76 5.91 -28.36
N GLN A 586 59.55 4.61 -28.60
CA GLN A 586 60.54 3.64 -29.07
C GLN A 586 60.38 3.30 -30.55
N SER A 587 59.66 4.12 -31.32
CA SER A 587 59.38 3.93 -32.75
C SER A 587 58.68 2.59 -33.07
N THR A 588 57.90 2.08 -32.12
CA THR A 588 57.05 0.89 -32.31
C THR A 588 55.60 1.35 -32.44
N PRO A 589 54.98 1.29 -33.63
CA PRO A 589 53.62 1.78 -33.86
C PRO A 589 52.60 1.00 -33.01
N ARG A 590 52.04 1.66 -31.98
CA ARG A 590 51.00 1.12 -31.10
C ARG A 590 49.98 2.19 -30.77
N THR A 591 48.76 1.77 -30.50
CA THR A 591 47.57 2.63 -30.43
C THR A 591 46.49 2.00 -29.54
N VAL A 592 45.30 2.58 -29.49
CA VAL A 592 44.13 2.06 -28.76
C VAL A 592 42.99 1.74 -29.72
N GLY A 593 42.95 0.52 -30.22
CA GLY A 593 41.87 0.10 -31.10
C GLY A 593 40.53 -0.03 -30.37
N TRP A 594 39.42 0.01 -31.12
CA TRP A 594 38.08 -0.11 -30.55
C TRP A 594 37.09 -0.83 -31.48
N LEU A 595 36.04 -1.39 -30.89
CA LEU A 595 34.99 -2.15 -31.56
C LEU A 595 33.63 -1.77 -30.98
N ASP A 596 32.66 -1.53 -31.85
CA ASP A 596 31.23 -1.65 -31.51
C ASP A 596 30.82 -3.11 -31.72
N ASN A 597 30.39 -3.79 -30.67
CA ASN A 597 30.07 -5.22 -30.73
C ASN A 597 28.64 -5.48 -31.27
N GLY A 598 27.85 -4.42 -31.55
CA GLY A 598 26.51 -4.52 -32.12
C GLY A 598 25.40 -4.92 -31.15
N ASP A 599 25.73 -5.20 -29.89
CA ASP A 599 24.78 -5.51 -28.80
C ASP A 599 24.60 -4.33 -27.82
N GLY A 600 25.16 -3.17 -28.15
CA GLY A 600 25.19 -1.98 -27.30
C GLY A 600 26.41 -1.89 -26.39
N SER A 601 27.32 -2.87 -26.45
CA SER A 601 28.64 -2.82 -25.79
C SER A 601 29.75 -2.36 -26.73
N VAL A 602 30.77 -1.73 -26.15
CA VAL A 602 31.95 -1.23 -26.88
C VAL A 602 33.21 -1.79 -26.23
N THR A 603 34.12 -2.34 -27.02
CA THR A 603 35.42 -2.84 -26.56
C THR A 603 36.52 -1.92 -27.04
N PHE A 604 37.52 -1.65 -26.20
CA PHE A 604 38.72 -0.93 -26.60
C PHE A 604 39.94 -1.38 -25.83
N GLY A 605 41.12 -1.28 -26.44
CA GLY A 605 42.32 -1.78 -25.81
C GLY A 605 43.58 -1.47 -26.60
N PHE A 606 44.70 -1.79 -25.98
CA PHE A 606 45.99 -1.72 -26.62
C PHE A 606 46.00 -2.54 -27.90
N ALA A 607 46.35 -1.88 -29.01
CA ALA A 607 46.37 -2.47 -30.32
C ALA A 607 47.59 -2.02 -31.14
N ALA A 608 47.89 -2.72 -32.22
CA ALA A 608 48.71 -2.23 -33.30
C ALA A 608 47.81 -1.76 -34.46
N PRO A 609 48.22 -0.75 -35.25
CA PRO A 609 47.59 -0.51 -36.54
C PRO A 609 47.57 -1.80 -37.37
N GLY A 610 46.42 -2.16 -37.90
CA GLY A 610 46.20 -3.43 -38.59
C GLY A 610 45.55 -4.53 -37.76
N ASP A 611 45.43 -4.41 -36.42
CA ASP A 611 44.65 -5.35 -35.61
C ASP A 611 43.20 -4.85 -35.52
N THR A 612 42.39 -5.22 -36.52
CA THR A 612 41.02 -4.72 -36.68
C THR A 612 40.04 -5.38 -35.73
N ASN A 613 40.33 -6.58 -35.23
CA ASN A 613 39.43 -7.38 -34.39
C ASN A 613 39.85 -7.40 -32.90
N LEU A 614 40.95 -6.72 -32.56
CA LEU A 614 41.53 -6.61 -31.22
C LEU A 614 41.97 -7.94 -30.61
N ASP A 615 42.39 -8.93 -31.40
CA ASP A 615 42.85 -10.22 -30.88
C ASP A 615 44.36 -10.26 -30.55
N TRP A 616 45.03 -9.12 -30.68
CA TRP A 616 46.48 -8.93 -30.52
C TRP A 616 47.35 -9.63 -31.56
N SER A 617 46.77 -10.05 -32.67
CA SER A 617 47.46 -10.47 -33.88
C SER A 617 47.11 -9.53 -35.02
N VAL A 618 47.94 -9.53 -36.07
CA VAL A 618 47.60 -8.88 -37.34
C VAL A 618 47.65 -9.98 -38.38
N ASP A 619 46.51 -10.45 -38.85
CA ASP A 619 46.44 -11.62 -39.74
C ASP A 619 45.48 -11.42 -40.93
N ILE A 620 45.17 -12.52 -41.62
CA ILE A 620 44.31 -12.49 -42.81
C ILE A 620 42.87 -12.06 -42.50
N LEU A 621 42.38 -12.29 -41.29
CA LEU A 621 41.06 -11.85 -40.85
C LEU A 621 41.04 -10.33 -40.73
N ASP A 622 42.14 -9.72 -40.31
CA ASP A 622 42.23 -8.26 -40.25
C ASP A 622 42.30 -7.61 -41.62
N ALA A 623 43.15 -8.16 -42.50
CA ALA A 623 43.22 -7.71 -43.87
C ALA A 623 41.86 -7.89 -44.58
N ALA A 624 41.12 -8.95 -44.26
CA ALA A 624 39.77 -9.16 -44.79
C ALA A 624 38.80 -8.07 -44.29
N ASN A 625 38.83 -7.70 -43.01
CA ASN A 625 37.98 -6.63 -42.48
C ASN A 625 38.28 -5.27 -43.13
N PHE A 626 39.58 -4.95 -43.28
CA PHE A 626 40.06 -3.74 -43.97
C PHE A 626 39.54 -3.64 -45.41
N LEU A 627 39.49 -4.76 -46.13
CA LEU A 627 39.07 -4.80 -47.54
C LEU A 627 37.55 -4.99 -47.73
N ALA A 628 36.87 -5.69 -46.82
CA ALA A 628 35.48 -6.12 -46.98
C ALA A 628 34.48 -4.97 -47.03
N GLY A 629 34.80 -3.83 -46.40
CA GLY A 629 33.93 -2.65 -46.40
C GLY A 629 33.91 -1.90 -47.73
N GLY A 630 34.88 -2.12 -48.63
CA GLY A 630 35.04 -1.33 -49.86
C GLY A 630 35.25 0.17 -49.61
N LYS A 631 35.69 0.54 -48.40
CA LYS A 631 35.83 1.94 -47.96
C LYS A 631 37.20 2.54 -48.24
N PHE A 632 38.19 1.72 -48.58
CA PHE A 632 39.53 2.17 -48.93
C PHE A 632 39.50 3.19 -50.07
N ASP A 633 40.05 4.38 -49.82
CA ASP A 633 40.13 5.51 -50.74
C ASP A 633 38.76 5.95 -51.33
N SER A 634 37.68 5.68 -50.59
CA SER A 634 36.30 5.98 -51.02
C SER A 634 35.76 7.31 -50.47
N GLY A 635 36.38 7.84 -49.42
CA GLY A 635 35.89 9.00 -48.66
C GLY A 635 34.64 8.72 -47.81
N LEU A 636 34.19 7.45 -47.71
CA LEU A 636 33.09 7.06 -46.83
C LEU A 636 33.55 6.98 -45.37
N PRO A 637 32.66 7.30 -44.40
CA PRO A 637 32.98 7.18 -42.98
C PRO A 637 33.38 5.75 -42.61
N ALA A 638 34.47 5.60 -41.88
CA ALA A 638 34.98 4.31 -41.43
C ALA A 638 35.22 4.25 -39.92
N THR A 639 35.26 3.03 -39.40
CA THR A 639 35.64 2.73 -38.01
C THR A 639 36.92 1.91 -37.95
N TRP A 640 37.45 1.72 -36.74
CA TRP A 640 38.69 0.96 -36.51
C TRP A 640 38.68 -0.44 -37.15
N ASN A 641 37.57 -1.19 -36.99
CA ASN A 641 37.42 -2.51 -37.60
C ASN A 641 37.40 -2.49 -39.14
N GLU A 642 37.17 -1.35 -39.76
CA GLU A 642 37.17 -1.18 -41.21
C GLU A 642 38.50 -0.63 -41.72
N GLY A 643 39.41 -0.23 -40.82
CA GLY A 643 40.76 0.20 -41.18
C GLY A 643 41.14 1.63 -40.83
N ASP A 644 40.28 2.42 -40.19
CA ASP A 644 40.63 3.78 -39.75
C ASP A 644 41.52 3.71 -38.49
N PHE A 645 42.83 3.53 -38.69
CA PHE A 645 43.81 3.43 -37.61
C PHE A 645 44.26 4.83 -37.15
N GLY A 646 44.10 5.83 -38.02
CA GLY A 646 44.40 7.23 -37.79
C GLY A 646 43.32 8.02 -37.06
N TYR A 647 42.11 7.47 -36.88
CA TYR A 647 40.90 8.16 -36.36
C TYR A 647 40.54 9.45 -37.09
N ASP A 648 40.84 9.55 -38.38
CA ASP A 648 40.47 10.72 -39.19
C ASP A 648 39.08 10.57 -39.83
N GLY A 649 38.44 9.40 -39.63
CA GLY A 649 37.08 9.09 -40.02
C GLY A 649 36.98 8.45 -41.41
N VAL A 650 38.08 8.21 -42.11
CA VAL A 650 38.10 7.52 -43.42
C VAL A 650 39.16 6.42 -43.42
N VAL A 651 39.19 5.60 -44.49
CA VAL A 651 40.30 4.68 -44.73
C VAL A 651 40.99 5.07 -46.02
N ASP A 652 42.26 5.43 -45.95
CA ASP A 652 43.04 5.84 -47.11
C ASP A 652 44.44 5.19 -47.17
N ILE A 653 45.30 5.73 -48.05
CA ILE A 653 46.65 5.21 -48.23
C ILE A 653 47.53 5.33 -46.97
N LEU A 654 47.24 6.28 -46.08
CA LEU A 654 47.93 6.45 -44.81
C LEU A 654 47.59 5.31 -43.85
N ASP A 655 46.33 4.87 -43.79
CA ASP A 655 45.94 3.71 -42.98
C ASP A 655 46.56 2.41 -43.50
N ALA A 656 46.61 2.22 -44.82
CA ALA A 656 47.29 1.07 -45.42
C ALA A 656 48.80 1.11 -45.15
N ALA A 657 49.41 2.30 -45.14
CA ALA A 657 50.81 2.47 -44.74
C ALA A 657 51.01 2.13 -43.26
N ASP A 658 50.09 2.56 -42.38
CA ASP A 658 50.12 2.23 -40.96
C ASP A 658 49.99 0.73 -40.74
N PHE A 659 49.06 0.04 -41.42
CA PHE A 659 48.91 -1.42 -41.41
C PHE A 659 50.23 -2.13 -41.75
N LEU A 660 50.83 -1.78 -42.87
CA LEU A 660 52.02 -2.46 -43.42
C LEU A 660 53.31 -2.10 -42.65
N SER A 661 53.43 -0.86 -42.17
CA SER A 661 54.63 -0.37 -41.50
C SER A 661 54.90 -1.04 -40.15
N THR A 662 53.88 -1.67 -39.55
CA THR A 662 54.04 -2.41 -38.30
C THR A 662 54.92 -3.66 -38.45
N GLY A 663 54.96 -4.26 -39.64
CA GLY A 663 55.64 -5.54 -39.89
C GLY A 663 55.01 -6.73 -39.15
N LEU A 664 53.75 -6.61 -38.70
CA LEU A 664 53.09 -7.61 -37.86
C LEU A 664 52.21 -8.62 -38.61
N PHE A 665 51.97 -8.42 -39.90
CA PHE A 665 51.12 -9.32 -40.68
C PHE A 665 51.65 -10.76 -40.65
N ASP A 666 50.84 -11.67 -40.10
CA ASP A 666 51.14 -13.09 -39.89
C ASP A 666 52.39 -13.34 -39.02
N ALA A 667 52.78 -12.36 -38.18
CA ALA A 667 53.92 -12.46 -37.27
C ALA A 667 53.58 -13.11 -35.91
N GLY A 668 52.30 -13.44 -35.68
CA GLY A 668 51.76 -13.91 -34.41
C GLY A 668 51.48 -12.80 -33.40
N PRO A 669 51.09 -13.14 -32.16
CA PRO A 669 50.63 -12.15 -31.19
C PRO A 669 51.70 -11.15 -30.78
N TYR A 670 51.40 -9.85 -30.88
CA TYR A 670 52.36 -8.77 -30.58
C TYR A 670 52.24 -8.22 -29.15
N ASN A 671 51.22 -8.65 -28.41
CA ASN A 671 51.09 -8.43 -26.97
C ASN A 671 51.27 -9.79 -26.28
N PRO A 672 52.43 -10.11 -25.69
CA PRO A 672 52.61 -11.37 -24.99
C PRO A 672 51.64 -11.40 -23.80
N SER A 673 50.63 -12.27 -23.88
CA SER A 673 49.83 -12.62 -22.71
C SER A 673 50.75 -12.94 -21.54
N SER A 674 50.37 -12.59 -20.32
CA SER A 674 51.07 -13.01 -19.11
C SER A 674 51.07 -14.55 -19.04
N SER A 675 52.08 -15.16 -19.63
CA SER A 675 52.44 -16.58 -19.59
C SER A 675 51.26 -17.55 -19.39
N ALA A 676 50.85 -18.20 -20.48
CA ALA A 676 50.81 -19.66 -20.41
C ALA A 676 52.22 -20.08 -19.95
N ALA A 677 52.34 -20.53 -18.70
CA ALA A 677 53.56 -21.15 -18.22
C ALA A 677 53.99 -22.15 -19.29
N GLY A 678 55.20 -21.95 -19.84
CA GLY A 678 55.79 -22.89 -20.77
C GLY A 678 55.58 -24.29 -20.22
N VAL A 679 55.10 -25.19 -21.07
CA VAL A 679 55.14 -26.62 -20.77
C VAL A 679 56.61 -26.92 -20.46
N ALA A 680 56.93 -26.98 -19.17
CA ALA A 680 58.19 -27.51 -18.74
C ALA A 680 58.26 -28.92 -19.33
N ALA A 681 59.28 -29.17 -20.16
CA ALA A 681 59.63 -30.52 -20.54
C ALA A 681 59.63 -31.37 -19.26
N VAL A 682 58.84 -32.45 -19.27
CA VAL A 682 58.83 -33.45 -18.21
C VAL A 682 60.29 -33.84 -17.95
N PRO A 683 60.86 -33.57 -16.77
CA PRO A 683 62.15 -34.13 -16.43
C PRO A 683 61.94 -35.65 -16.32
N GLU A 684 62.64 -36.43 -17.13
CA GLU A 684 62.76 -37.86 -16.85
C GLU A 684 63.29 -38.02 -15.41
N PRO A 685 62.76 -38.96 -14.62
CA PRO A 685 63.28 -39.18 -13.28
C PRO A 685 64.72 -39.67 -13.39
N SER A 686 65.67 -38.81 -13.00
CA SER A 686 67.01 -39.26 -12.67
C SER A 686 66.89 -40.23 -11.49
N SER A 687 66.97 -41.50 -11.83
CA SER A 687 67.25 -42.60 -10.92
C SER A 687 68.51 -42.27 -10.11
N LEU A 688 68.35 -41.91 -8.83
CA LEU A 688 69.24 -42.24 -7.70
C LEU A 688 68.93 -41.33 -6.51
N ALA A 689 68.79 -41.96 -5.33
CA ALA A 689 68.67 -41.36 -4.01
C ALA A 689 67.32 -40.70 -3.68
N VAL A 690 66.37 -41.47 -3.13
CA VAL A 690 66.12 -41.56 -1.67
C VAL A 690 65.38 -42.88 -1.39
N LEU A 691 66.13 -43.99 -1.45
CA LEU A 691 65.97 -45.05 -0.45
C LEU A 691 66.40 -44.40 0.88
N GLY A 692 65.45 -44.00 1.73
CA GLY A 692 65.83 -43.34 2.98
C GLY A 692 64.76 -43.19 4.05
N VAL A 693 63.46 -43.20 3.70
CA VAL A 693 62.42 -42.92 4.71
C VAL A 693 61.34 -44.02 4.80
N ALA A 694 61.26 -44.95 3.84
CA ALA A 694 60.37 -46.11 3.96
C ALA A 694 60.94 -47.25 4.86
N ALA A 695 62.22 -47.21 5.22
CA ALA A 695 62.85 -48.23 6.07
C ALA A 695 62.76 -47.95 7.59
N ALA A 696 62.38 -46.74 8.00
CA ALA A 696 62.29 -46.38 9.43
C ALA A 696 60.92 -46.72 10.06
N ILE A 697 59.86 -46.90 9.26
CA ILE A 697 58.50 -47.21 9.76
C ILE A 697 58.23 -48.73 9.79
N ALA A 698 58.97 -49.54 9.01
CA ALA A 698 58.87 -51.01 9.05
C ALA A 698 59.78 -51.68 10.11
N ALA A 699 60.75 -50.97 10.68
CA ALA A 699 61.66 -51.49 11.71
C ALA A 699 61.18 -51.22 13.16
N ALA A 700 60.28 -50.25 13.37
CA ALA A 700 59.68 -49.97 14.69
C ALA A 700 58.45 -50.86 15.00
N ALA A 701 57.81 -51.45 13.99
CA ALA A 701 56.66 -52.34 14.15
C ALA A 701 57.02 -53.84 14.32
N ARG A 702 58.31 -54.23 14.22
CA ARG A 702 58.77 -55.63 14.41
C ARG A 702 59.61 -55.90 15.66
N ARG A 703 59.73 -54.95 16.60
CA ARG A 703 60.48 -55.13 17.86
C ARG A 703 59.65 -55.12 19.15
N ARG A 704 58.31 -55.25 19.10
CA ARG A 704 57.46 -55.29 20.32
C ARG A 704 56.58 -56.54 20.52
N PHE A 705 56.83 -57.62 19.80
CA PHE A 705 56.27 -58.95 20.11
C PHE A 705 57.33 -60.03 19.88
N GLY A 706 57.98 -60.49 20.96
CA GLY A 706 58.88 -61.65 20.88
C GLY A 706 60.05 -61.73 21.87
N ARG A 707 59.83 -61.57 23.18
CA ARG A 707 60.54 -62.37 24.20
C ARG A 707 59.78 -62.34 25.52
N ARG A 708 59.16 -63.48 25.85
CA ARG A 708 58.62 -63.84 27.17
C ARG A 708 59.79 -64.15 28.11
N GLY A 709 59.63 -63.77 29.38
CA GLY A 709 60.56 -64.00 30.49
C GLY A 709 60.10 -63.18 31.66
#